data_AF-A0A2E3N6F1-F1
#
_entry.id   AF-A0A2E3N6F1-F1
#
_cell.length_a   1.000
_cell.length_b   1.000
_cell.length_c   1.000
_cell.angle_alpha   90.00
_cell.angle_beta   90.00
_cell.angle_gamma   90.00
#
_symmetry.space_group_name_H-M   'P 1'
#
loop_
_entity.id
_entity.type
_entity.pdbx_description
1 polymer ?
#
loop_
_entity_poly.entity_id
_entity_poly.type
_entity_poly.pdbx_seq_one_letter_code
_entity_poly.pdbx_strand_id
1 'polypeptide(L)'
;MKGETDRPCAFRSIATMATALFLMVSGGYAQKKITYEDDILPIFESACLNCHNADKKKGDLDLSNFSGIMAGGAGGSVADPGEGEASILYGTVAHTIEPFMPPRGDKLSKKDADLIRDWITGGMLENKSSKAKKSSGPKIAKLDVDPSAKPEGPPPMPEHLNLEPAVTSTRNTVVNDMACSPWAPLLAITGQKQILLYNTDTLQLAAILPFPEGFPETLSFHPTGKYLTAGGGIPGKSGSTYTWDITSGKMLMSNGREFDSVLAASLRLDLGGVALGGPSRLIKLWDTQTGDEIKAIKKHTDWVTALSYSPDGVLLTTGDRNGGVWVWEAGTGNEFHSLRGHTGGITALSWRADSNIVGTASEDGQVIFWEMNNGGQVKKFTAHGGGALSLDYARTGEFVTSGRNLEVKICKSDFTLKKSLTGFSEMVVETAITHDGARVFTADWNGVIEAWDANTFEKLGQLSGNPPRIADRIFVLQQDLEAAHRATSAARTALQAAEREVSDAESALSEATTLIADQKKKVSTLEKEVARFALALSETNASLNTVGKAIREKRSPALTQAQRRSQEHEASIASAAAEIQTITITPLEETEKKLTQELQQLKEAAEAEPEDAALKKKAADAALMLSEHQSRIAETRLKLTQAEARLATLQKLTTAIASNESKASLQLQQSNEQLQTLSGSRSEILTNMAETKALLAAANKQLALRQSALKKAEERLQSKKNSRAGPAAELQKALSFEKELKEKLKFWQAAKVNARALVITEKRDSLKAEQEQETRTLESKTREHGNSQSSLNSLQDRKEALIAQLEELNAEMASLKQSIADRKPLLEEAERESKDLQKRYLELSAKVAAGIDP
;
A
#
# COMPACT_ATOMS: atom_id res chain seq x y z
N MET A 1 39.72 21.83 64.99
CA MET A 1 38.88 21.45 66.15
C MET A 1 38.08 20.22 65.72
N LYS A 2 38.34 19.04 66.29
CA LYS A 2 37.74 18.48 67.52
C LYS A 2 36.23 18.27 67.40
N GLY A 3 35.80 17.01 67.44
CA GLY A 3 34.39 16.61 67.22
C GLY A 3 34.13 15.09 67.23
N GLU A 4 34.86 14.32 68.04
CA GLU A 4 34.35 13.05 68.58
C GLU A 4 33.35 13.40 69.71
N THR A 5 32.44 12.52 70.17
CA THR A 5 32.36 11.04 70.10
C THR A 5 31.06 10.59 69.35
N ASP A 6 30.49 9.38 69.39
CA ASP A 6 30.69 8.19 70.24
C ASP A 6 30.24 6.85 69.60
N ARG A 7 30.25 5.80 70.43
CA ARG A 7 29.85 4.39 70.22
C ARG A 7 29.02 3.97 71.50
N PRO A 8 28.71 2.69 71.84
CA PRO A 8 29.12 1.41 71.25
C PRO A 8 28.09 0.24 71.21
N CYS A 9 28.60 -0.94 70.82
CA CYS A 9 28.10 -2.31 71.09
C CYS A 9 26.79 -2.77 70.40
N ALA A 10 26.64 -4.01 69.95
CA ALA A 10 27.55 -5.14 69.65
C ALA A 10 26.82 -6.06 68.62
N PHE A 11 27.36 -7.03 67.88
CA PHE A 11 28.51 -7.97 67.94
C PHE A 11 29.05 -8.16 66.48
N ARG A 12 30.36 -8.20 66.15
CA ARG A 12 31.30 -9.36 66.13
C ARG A 12 30.69 -10.71 65.71
N SER A 13 31.22 -11.53 64.78
CA SER A 13 32.30 -11.49 63.77
C SER A 13 31.98 -12.64 62.76
N ILE A 14 32.49 -12.72 61.53
CA ILE A 14 33.85 -13.15 61.10
C ILE A 14 33.96 -12.85 59.59
N ALA A 15 34.97 -12.11 59.13
CA ALA A 15 35.20 -11.88 57.69
C ALA A 15 36.62 -11.34 57.33
N THR A 16 37.70 -11.90 57.90
CA THR A 16 39.07 -11.44 57.61
C THR A 16 40.14 -12.54 57.72
N MET A 17 40.43 -13.23 56.61
CA MET A 17 41.76 -13.76 56.18
C MET A 17 41.57 -14.82 55.07
N ALA A 18 42.05 -14.55 53.85
CA ALA A 18 42.48 -15.55 52.83
C ALA A 18 42.85 -14.90 51.46
N THR A 19 43.78 -13.93 51.43
CA THR A 19 44.36 -13.40 50.18
C THR A 19 45.88 -13.48 50.18
N ALA A 20 46.39 -14.69 50.44
CA ALA A 20 47.77 -15.09 50.18
C ALA A 20 47.84 -16.62 50.07
N LEU A 21 48.85 -17.11 49.34
CA LEU A 21 49.26 -18.52 49.28
C LEU A 21 48.22 -19.53 48.73
N PHE A 22 48.07 -19.56 47.40
CA PHE A 22 47.69 -20.78 46.68
C PHE A 22 48.73 -21.11 45.60
N LEU A 23 49.95 -21.35 46.05
CA LEU A 23 51.10 -21.77 45.25
C LEU A 23 51.74 -22.95 45.99
N MET A 24 51.65 -24.14 45.39
CA MET A 24 51.72 -25.44 46.09
C MET A 24 50.52 -25.63 47.05
N VAL A 25 49.79 -26.74 47.05
CA VAL A 25 50.13 -28.09 46.57
C VAL A 25 49.18 -28.55 45.45
N SER A 26 49.73 -28.76 44.25
CA SER A 26 49.22 -29.74 43.29
C SER A 26 50.27 -30.85 43.16
N GLY A 27 50.23 -31.78 44.11
CA GLY A 27 51.10 -32.97 44.12
C GLY A 27 50.75 -33.88 42.96
N GLY A 28 51.39 -33.65 41.82
CA GLY A 28 51.04 -34.31 40.57
C GLY A 28 51.34 -35.81 40.60
N TYR A 29 50.30 -36.62 40.80
CA TYR A 29 50.21 -37.87 40.06
C TYR A 29 50.05 -37.53 38.58
N ALA A 30 51.17 -37.27 37.92
CA ALA A 30 51.22 -37.27 36.47
C ALA A 30 50.74 -38.67 36.03
N GLN A 31 49.59 -38.73 35.35
CA GLN A 31 49.18 -39.95 34.65
C GLN A 31 50.38 -40.39 33.79
N LYS A 32 50.80 -41.66 33.92
CA LYS A 32 51.90 -42.17 33.11
C LYS A 32 51.51 -41.99 31.66
N LYS A 33 52.18 -41.08 30.94
CA LYS A 33 52.03 -40.96 29.49
C LYS A 33 52.36 -42.32 28.89
N ILE A 34 51.34 -43.02 28.40
CA ILE A 34 51.54 -44.23 27.62
C ILE A 34 52.12 -43.78 26.28
N THR A 35 53.26 -44.31 25.88
CA THR A 35 53.93 -43.92 24.64
C THR A 35 54.23 -45.12 23.74
N TYR A 36 54.38 -44.88 22.45
CA TYR A 36 54.72 -45.92 21.50
C TYR A 36 56.05 -46.58 21.86
N GLU A 37 57.10 -45.77 22.07
CA GLU A 37 58.47 -46.24 22.35
C GLU A 37 58.58 -47.00 23.68
N ASP A 38 58.03 -46.49 24.80
CA ASP A 38 58.23 -47.11 26.12
C ASP A 38 57.21 -48.22 26.46
N ASP A 39 55.99 -48.17 25.93
CA ASP A 39 54.85 -48.97 26.44
C ASP A 39 54.23 -49.92 25.41
N ILE A 40 54.16 -49.53 24.13
CA ILE A 40 53.38 -50.26 23.12
C ILE A 40 54.26 -51.06 22.17
N LEU A 41 55.42 -50.53 21.76
CA LEU A 41 56.39 -51.25 20.94
C LEU A 41 56.79 -52.61 21.55
N PRO A 42 57.06 -52.76 22.87
CA PRO A 42 57.36 -54.08 23.46
C PRO A 42 56.21 -55.11 23.35
N ILE A 43 54.96 -54.65 23.29
CA ILE A 43 53.79 -55.53 23.06
C ILE A 43 53.77 -55.98 21.59
N PHE A 44 54.05 -55.07 20.65
CA PHE A 44 54.13 -55.45 19.24
C PHE A 44 55.35 -56.32 18.94
N GLU A 45 56.52 -56.06 19.52
CA GLU A 45 57.73 -56.89 19.39
C GLU A 45 57.46 -58.34 19.81
N SER A 46 56.76 -58.53 20.93
CA SER A 46 56.46 -59.87 21.47
C SER A 46 55.31 -60.59 20.76
N ALA A 47 54.25 -59.88 20.32
CA ALA A 47 53.04 -60.50 19.77
C ALA A 47 52.81 -60.32 18.25
N CYS A 48 53.32 -59.24 17.64
CA CYS A 48 52.85 -58.77 16.32
C CYS A 48 53.94 -58.69 15.24
N LEU A 49 55.18 -58.29 15.57
CA LEU A 49 56.25 -58.04 14.59
C LEU A 49 56.72 -59.32 13.88
N ASN A 50 56.33 -60.52 14.33
CA ASN A 50 56.50 -61.76 13.58
C ASN A 50 55.72 -61.80 12.25
N CYS A 51 54.72 -60.91 12.05
CA CYS A 51 53.87 -60.85 10.87
C CYS A 51 53.53 -59.43 10.35
N HIS A 52 53.90 -58.37 11.09
CA HIS A 52 53.66 -56.96 10.74
C HIS A 52 54.90 -56.11 11.00
N ASN A 53 55.93 -56.26 10.15
CA ASN A 53 57.18 -55.50 10.21
C ASN A 53 57.60 -55.03 8.82
N ALA A 54 58.65 -54.21 8.74
CA ALA A 54 59.19 -53.66 7.49
C ALA A 54 59.36 -54.68 6.34
N ASP A 55 59.88 -55.88 6.61
CA ASP A 55 60.12 -56.95 5.63
C ASP A 55 58.89 -57.84 5.36
N LYS A 56 57.93 -57.85 6.30
CA LYS A 56 56.77 -58.75 6.31
C LYS A 56 55.53 -57.98 6.76
N LYS A 57 54.88 -57.30 5.81
CA LYS A 57 53.67 -56.50 6.01
C LYS A 57 52.42 -57.28 5.62
N LYS A 58 51.89 -58.16 6.49
CA LYS A 58 50.61 -58.82 6.19
C LYS A 58 49.47 -57.81 6.22
N GLY A 59 48.64 -57.79 5.18
CA GLY A 59 47.61 -56.75 5.00
C GLY A 59 48.22 -55.35 4.81
N ASP A 60 49.45 -55.27 4.30
CA ASP A 60 50.27 -54.06 4.10
C ASP A 60 50.58 -53.24 5.37
N LEU A 61 50.16 -53.71 6.54
CA LEU A 61 50.37 -53.08 7.84
C LEU A 61 51.76 -53.39 8.42
N ASP A 62 52.42 -52.32 8.89
CA ASP A 62 53.72 -52.35 9.57
C ASP A 62 53.59 -51.75 10.98
N LEU A 63 53.84 -52.56 12.00
CA LEU A 63 53.73 -52.16 13.41
C LEU A 63 55.09 -51.89 14.07
N SER A 64 56.20 -51.98 13.32
CA SER A 64 57.56 -51.87 13.86
C SER A 64 58.07 -50.45 14.06
N ASN A 65 57.30 -49.46 13.61
CA ASN A 65 57.60 -48.04 13.72
C ASN A 65 56.30 -47.22 13.71
N PHE A 66 56.29 -46.06 14.39
CA PHE A 66 55.09 -45.24 14.53
C PHE A 66 54.55 -44.73 13.18
N SER A 67 55.43 -44.40 12.22
CA SER A 67 55.04 -44.01 10.87
C SER A 67 54.33 -45.12 10.08
N GLY A 68 54.68 -46.39 10.29
CA GLY A 68 54.00 -47.55 9.69
C GLY A 68 52.57 -47.70 10.21
N ILE A 69 52.37 -47.49 11.51
CA ILE A 69 51.04 -47.53 12.14
C ILE A 69 50.17 -46.38 11.60
N MET A 70 50.73 -45.18 11.51
CA MET A 70 50.04 -44.00 10.98
C MET A 70 49.78 -44.06 9.47
N ALA A 71 50.52 -44.87 8.72
CA ALA A 71 50.25 -45.15 7.30
C ALA A 71 49.09 -46.15 7.10
N GLY A 72 48.74 -46.92 8.13
CA GLY A 72 47.67 -47.91 8.09
C GLY A 72 48.04 -49.20 7.36
N GLY A 73 47.05 -49.86 6.78
CA GLY A 73 47.21 -51.05 5.94
C GLY A 73 46.25 -51.04 4.75
N ALA A 74 46.10 -52.18 4.07
CA ALA A 74 45.27 -52.32 2.86
C ALA A 74 43.78 -51.95 3.06
N GLY A 75 43.30 -51.87 4.31
CA GLY A 75 41.94 -51.45 4.66
C GLY A 75 41.79 -49.98 5.12
N GLY A 76 42.86 -49.18 5.10
CA GLY A 76 42.86 -47.80 5.62
C GLY A 76 43.55 -47.64 6.98
N SER A 77 43.15 -46.64 7.76
CA SER A 77 43.67 -46.41 9.11
C SER A 77 43.33 -47.57 10.05
N VAL A 78 44.32 -48.00 10.84
CA VAL A 78 44.12 -49.09 11.82
C VAL A 78 43.78 -48.57 13.21
N ALA A 79 44.19 -47.35 13.54
CA ALA A 79 43.86 -46.66 14.78
C ALA A 79 43.86 -45.16 14.52
N ASP A 80 42.78 -44.49 14.95
CA ASP A 80 42.63 -43.04 14.86
C ASP A 80 42.71 -42.41 16.28
N PRO A 81 43.49 -41.33 16.47
CA PRO A 81 43.72 -40.76 17.80
C PRO A 81 42.44 -40.33 18.52
N GLY A 82 42.25 -40.82 19.74
CA GLY A 82 41.05 -40.59 20.56
C GLY A 82 39.92 -41.62 20.36
N GLU A 83 39.93 -42.42 19.29
CA GLU A 83 38.88 -43.41 18.98
C GLU A 83 39.25 -44.84 19.44
N GLY A 84 39.72 -45.00 20.68
CA GLY A 84 40.34 -46.25 21.17
C GLY A 84 39.44 -47.50 21.16
N GLU A 85 38.16 -47.39 21.52
CA GLU A 85 37.24 -48.54 21.48
C GLU A 85 36.76 -48.90 20.06
N ALA A 86 36.75 -47.93 19.13
CA ALA A 86 36.34 -48.11 17.74
C ALA A 86 37.50 -48.53 16.82
N SER A 87 38.74 -48.37 17.28
CA SER A 87 39.97 -48.73 16.57
C SER A 87 39.98 -50.20 16.12
N ILE A 88 40.25 -50.40 14.83
CA ILE A 88 40.42 -51.74 14.22
C ILE A 88 41.60 -52.47 14.87
N LEU A 89 42.68 -51.76 15.21
CA LEU A 89 43.86 -52.33 15.88
C LEU A 89 43.54 -52.87 17.27
N TYR A 90 42.69 -52.18 18.04
CA TYR A 90 42.18 -52.71 19.32
C TYR A 90 41.19 -53.86 19.10
N GLY A 91 40.20 -53.67 18.21
CA GLY A 91 39.14 -54.66 18.01
C GLY A 91 39.62 -56.00 17.46
N THR A 92 40.65 -56.00 16.59
CA THR A 92 41.23 -57.23 16.03
C THR A 92 42.10 -58.00 17.02
N VAL A 93 42.76 -57.35 17.99
CA VAL A 93 43.52 -58.03 19.07
C VAL A 93 42.67 -58.40 20.28
N ALA A 94 41.55 -57.70 20.51
CA ALA A 94 40.55 -58.02 21.54
C ALA A 94 39.54 -59.10 21.11
N HIS A 95 39.52 -59.44 19.82
CA HIS A 95 38.56 -60.33 19.14
C HIS A 95 37.12 -59.82 19.21
N THR A 96 36.93 -58.52 18.95
CA THR A 96 35.60 -57.89 18.76
C THR A 96 35.33 -57.49 17.30
N ILE A 97 36.36 -57.43 16.45
CA ILE A 97 36.28 -57.12 15.02
C ILE A 97 37.09 -58.17 14.25
N GLU A 98 36.53 -58.72 13.17
CA GLU A 98 37.25 -59.61 12.24
C GLU A 98 38.08 -58.80 11.21
N PRO A 99 39.26 -59.28 10.77
CA PRO A 99 39.87 -60.58 11.08
C PRO A 99 40.57 -60.59 12.44
N PHE A 100 40.33 -61.65 13.23
CA PHE A 100 40.96 -61.82 14.54
C PHE A 100 42.47 -62.05 14.45
N MET A 101 43.23 -61.41 15.34
CA MET A 101 44.68 -61.55 15.46
C MET A 101 45.05 -62.07 16.86
N PRO A 102 45.88 -63.12 16.98
CA PRO A 102 46.44 -63.95 15.92
C PRO A 102 45.38 -64.87 15.28
N PRO A 103 45.39 -65.14 13.96
CA PRO A 103 44.31 -65.87 13.27
C PRO A 103 44.09 -67.34 13.67
N ARG A 104 44.96 -67.89 14.53
CA ARG A 104 44.87 -69.26 15.11
C ARG A 104 45.50 -69.29 16.52
N GLY A 105 45.24 -68.27 17.34
CA GLY A 105 45.73 -68.18 18.71
C GLY A 105 44.76 -67.43 19.61
N ASP A 106 44.99 -67.49 20.92
CA ASP A 106 44.22 -66.73 21.89
C ASP A 106 44.40 -65.22 21.67
N LYS A 107 43.37 -64.44 22.05
CA LYS A 107 43.42 -62.99 22.03
C LYS A 107 44.50 -62.43 22.96
N LEU A 108 44.93 -61.21 22.67
CA LEU A 108 45.93 -60.53 23.49
C LEU A 108 45.46 -60.40 24.95
N SER A 109 46.40 -60.45 25.89
CA SER A 109 46.12 -60.29 27.32
C SER A 109 45.31 -59.01 27.56
N LYS A 110 44.25 -59.09 28.39
CA LYS A 110 43.33 -57.96 28.60
C LYS A 110 44.11 -56.70 29.00
N LYS A 111 45.11 -56.83 29.88
CA LYS A 111 45.96 -55.72 30.33
C LYS A 111 46.66 -55.00 29.17
N ASP A 112 47.16 -55.75 28.19
CA ASP A 112 48.00 -55.21 27.13
C ASP A 112 47.15 -54.73 25.95
N ALA A 113 45.97 -55.34 25.72
CA ALA A 113 44.93 -54.81 24.85
C ALA A 113 44.29 -53.52 25.42
N ASP A 114 44.02 -53.47 26.73
CA ASP A 114 43.59 -52.25 27.44
C ASP A 114 44.65 -51.14 27.29
N LEU A 115 45.94 -51.46 27.40
CA LEU A 115 47.03 -50.48 27.22
C LEU A 115 47.09 -49.91 25.80
N ILE A 116 46.86 -50.73 24.77
CA ILE A 116 46.74 -50.28 23.37
C ILE A 116 45.52 -49.35 23.20
N ARG A 117 44.35 -49.72 23.73
CA ARG A 117 43.16 -48.84 23.73
C ARG A 117 43.45 -47.51 24.40
N ASP A 118 44.09 -47.53 25.57
CA ASP A 118 44.31 -46.34 26.39
C ASP A 118 45.40 -45.43 25.78
N TRP A 119 46.38 -45.98 25.07
CA TRP A 119 47.32 -45.23 24.23
C TRP A 119 46.63 -44.54 23.03
N ILE A 120 45.73 -45.24 22.34
CA ILE A 120 44.98 -44.69 21.21
C ILE A 120 44.04 -43.58 21.71
N THR A 121 43.29 -43.84 22.78
CA THR A 121 42.41 -42.88 23.47
C THR A 121 43.20 -41.67 23.99
N GLY A 122 44.42 -41.90 24.50
CA GLY A 122 45.37 -40.88 24.92
C GLY A 122 46.02 -40.09 23.79
N GLY A 123 45.56 -40.25 22.55
CA GLY A 123 45.96 -39.44 21.39
C GLY A 123 47.23 -39.90 20.68
N MET A 124 47.57 -41.19 20.79
CA MET A 124 48.67 -41.88 20.08
C MET A 124 50.02 -41.15 20.20
N LEU A 125 50.53 -41.03 21.43
CA LEU A 125 51.83 -40.44 21.71
C LEU A 125 52.96 -41.34 21.21
N GLU A 126 53.81 -40.84 20.31
CA GLU A 126 55.02 -41.54 19.86
C GLU A 126 56.04 -41.65 21.02
N ASN A 127 56.39 -40.52 21.64
CA ASN A 127 57.35 -40.44 22.74
C ASN A 127 56.94 -39.42 23.80
N LYS A 128 57.73 -39.32 24.89
CA LYS A 128 57.43 -38.48 26.05
C LYS A 128 57.29 -36.99 25.72
N SER A 129 57.91 -36.53 24.63
CA SER A 129 57.84 -35.16 24.09
C SER A 129 56.68 -34.90 23.12
N SER A 130 56.04 -35.95 22.58
CA SER A 130 54.88 -35.81 21.69
C SER A 130 53.70 -35.10 22.38
N LYS A 131 52.87 -34.45 21.57
CA LYS A 131 51.57 -33.91 21.96
C LYS A 131 50.47 -34.88 21.52
N ALA A 132 49.51 -35.14 22.39
CA ALA A 132 48.36 -35.99 22.08
C ALA A 132 47.49 -35.33 21.00
N LYS A 133 47.18 -36.08 19.94
CA LYS A 133 46.15 -35.67 18.97
C LYS A 133 44.77 -35.92 19.60
N LYS A 134 43.85 -34.96 19.47
CA LYS A 134 42.47 -35.12 19.93
C LYS A 134 41.65 -35.90 18.90
N SER A 135 40.59 -36.55 19.35
CA SER A 135 39.52 -37.01 18.46
C SER A 135 38.89 -35.82 17.74
N SER A 136 38.62 -35.99 16.45
CA SER A 136 37.90 -35.01 15.64
C SER A 136 36.48 -34.80 16.18
N GLY A 137 35.96 -33.57 16.06
CA GLY A 137 34.58 -33.25 16.41
C GLY A 137 33.55 -33.89 15.46
N PRO A 138 32.26 -33.52 15.57
CA PRO A 138 31.24 -33.96 14.62
C PRO A 138 31.63 -33.53 13.20
N LYS A 139 32.01 -34.52 12.38
CA LYS A 139 32.59 -34.35 11.04
C LYS A 139 31.57 -33.66 10.11
N ILE A 140 31.72 -32.36 9.86
CA ILE A 140 30.95 -31.64 8.83
C ILE A 140 31.28 -32.29 7.49
N ALA A 141 30.28 -32.92 6.85
CA ALA A 141 30.48 -33.57 5.56
C ALA A 141 30.99 -32.55 4.53
N LYS A 142 32.07 -32.90 3.82
CA LYS A 142 32.59 -32.06 2.73
C LYS A 142 31.53 -31.97 1.63
N LEU A 143 31.30 -30.77 1.12
CA LEU A 143 30.37 -30.54 0.02
C LEU A 143 31.09 -30.83 -1.31
N ASP A 144 30.50 -31.71 -2.11
CA ASP A 144 30.86 -31.89 -3.52
C ASP A 144 29.82 -31.13 -4.36
N VAL A 145 30.26 -30.05 -5.02
CA VAL A 145 29.39 -29.05 -5.65
C VAL A 145 30.07 -28.47 -6.89
N ASP A 146 29.36 -28.43 -8.01
CA ASP A 146 29.76 -27.64 -9.18
C ASP A 146 29.65 -26.14 -8.85
N PRO A 147 30.76 -25.38 -8.85
CA PRO A 147 30.76 -23.95 -8.49
C PRO A 147 30.03 -23.05 -9.49
N SER A 148 29.83 -23.52 -10.72
CA SER A 148 29.10 -22.81 -11.76
C SER A 148 27.58 -23.08 -11.72
N ALA A 149 27.18 -24.20 -11.11
CA ALA A 149 25.79 -24.59 -11.01
C ALA A 149 25.01 -23.73 -10.00
N LYS A 150 23.78 -23.36 -10.39
CA LYS A 150 22.83 -22.77 -9.44
C LYS A 150 22.37 -23.86 -8.45
N PRO A 151 22.38 -23.61 -7.13
CA PRO A 151 21.84 -24.54 -6.14
C PRO A 151 20.40 -24.96 -6.45
N GLU A 152 20.08 -26.24 -6.23
CA GLU A 152 18.73 -26.76 -6.42
C GLU A 152 17.74 -26.17 -5.39
N GLY A 153 16.52 -25.87 -5.86
CA GLY A 153 15.44 -25.31 -5.04
C GLY A 153 15.32 -23.78 -5.09
N PRO A 154 14.55 -23.19 -4.15
CA PRO A 154 14.49 -21.73 -4.00
C PRO A 154 15.84 -21.18 -3.49
N PRO A 155 16.20 -19.94 -3.82
CA PRO A 155 17.45 -19.35 -3.34
C PRO A 155 17.45 -19.21 -1.81
N PRO A 156 18.59 -19.48 -1.14
CA PRO A 156 18.65 -19.50 0.33
C PRO A 156 18.37 -18.12 0.91
N MET A 157 17.27 -18.01 1.65
CA MET A 157 16.82 -16.79 2.32
C MET A 157 16.56 -17.05 3.81
N PRO A 158 16.76 -16.05 4.69
CA PRO A 158 16.32 -16.11 6.07
C PRO A 158 14.80 -16.26 6.19
N GLU A 159 14.33 -17.31 6.87
CA GLU A 159 12.91 -17.47 7.23
C GLU A 159 12.76 -17.44 8.75
N HIS A 160 11.92 -16.55 9.27
CA HIS A 160 11.57 -16.44 10.69
C HIS A 160 12.76 -16.35 11.67
N LEU A 161 13.87 -15.72 11.26
CA LEU A 161 15.03 -15.52 12.14
C LEU A 161 14.82 -14.38 13.16
N ASN A 162 15.82 -14.16 14.01
CA ASN A 162 15.81 -13.06 14.97
C ASN A 162 15.92 -11.70 14.25
N LEU A 163 15.15 -10.72 14.72
CA LEU A 163 15.16 -9.33 14.26
C LEU A 163 15.41 -8.33 15.40
N GLU A 164 15.60 -8.80 16.64
CA GLU A 164 15.99 -7.96 17.78
C GLU A 164 17.52 -7.76 17.76
N PRO A 165 18.03 -6.52 17.72
CA PRO A 165 19.45 -6.22 17.68
C PRO A 165 20.15 -6.61 18.99
N ALA A 166 21.28 -7.30 18.88
CA ALA A 166 22.13 -7.67 20.01
C ALA A 166 22.77 -6.45 20.67
N VAL A 167 23.10 -5.42 19.86
CA VAL A 167 23.61 -4.12 20.31
C VAL A 167 22.91 -2.99 19.55
N THR A 168 22.61 -1.91 20.26
CA THR A 168 22.09 -0.65 19.70
C THR A 168 22.92 0.51 20.22
N SER A 169 23.63 1.21 19.33
CA SER A 169 24.49 2.36 19.66
C SER A 169 23.74 3.69 19.51
N THR A 170 24.27 4.76 20.10
CA THR A 170 23.73 6.13 19.98
C THR A 170 24.16 6.85 18.69
N ARG A 171 25.07 6.27 17.93
CA ARG A 171 25.56 6.72 16.62
C ARG A 171 25.84 5.51 15.74
N ASN A 172 25.70 5.68 14.43
CA ASN A 172 26.24 4.75 13.46
C ASN A 172 27.79 4.74 13.54
N THR A 173 28.39 3.71 12.97
CA THR A 173 29.84 3.56 12.77
C THR A 173 30.09 3.13 11.33
N VAL A 174 31.32 3.32 10.85
CA VAL A 174 31.82 2.75 9.59
C VAL A 174 31.35 1.30 9.45
N VAL A 175 30.88 0.96 8.25
CA VAL A 175 30.66 -0.44 7.85
C VAL A 175 32.01 -0.95 7.35
N ASN A 176 32.54 -1.98 8.01
CA ASN A 176 33.82 -2.57 7.69
C ASN A 176 33.77 -3.42 6.41
N ASP A 177 32.67 -4.14 6.20
CA ASP A 177 32.48 -5.02 5.04
C ASP A 177 30.97 -5.14 4.67
N MET A 178 30.69 -5.34 3.39
CA MET A 178 29.37 -5.64 2.84
C MET A 178 29.50 -6.68 1.72
N ALA A 179 28.70 -7.74 1.80
CA ALA A 179 28.68 -8.77 0.77
C ALA A 179 27.24 -9.06 0.30
N CYS A 180 27.05 -9.21 -1.01
CA CYS A 180 25.79 -9.69 -1.58
C CYS A 180 25.76 -11.22 -1.64
N SER A 181 24.58 -11.82 -1.43
CA SER A 181 24.41 -13.26 -1.57
C SER A 181 24.56 -13.68 -3.04
N PRO A 182 25.35 -14.73 -3.32
CA PRO A 182 25.50 -15.31 -4.64
C PRO A 182 24.19 -15.55 -5.39
N TRP A 183 23.13 -16.10 -4.77
CA TRP A 183 21.94 -16.55 -5.51
C TRP A 183 20.62 -15.94 -5.04
N ALA A 184 20.65 -15.12 -3.99
CA ALA A 184 19.46 -14.59 -3.33
C ALA A 184 19.46 -13.04 -3.33
N PRO A 185 18.30 -12.38 -3.28
CA PRO A 185 18.19 -10.94 -3.11
C PRO A 185 18.47 -10.57 -1.65
N LEU A 186 19.73 -10.74 -1.22
CA LEU A 186 20.17 -10.63 0.17
C LEU A 186 21.54 -9.95 0.25
N LEU A 187 21.70 -9.03 1.20
CA LEU A 187 22.92 -8.29 1.51
C LEU A 187 23.26 -8.52 2.98
N ALA A 188 24.51 -8.87 3.28
CA ALA A 188 25.06 -8.87 4.63
C ALA A 188 25.88 -7.60 4.88
N ILE A 189 25.72 -7.01 6.06
CA ILE A 189 26.38 -5.76 6.48
C ILE A 189 27.00 -5.97 7.87
N THR A 190 28.27 -5.60 8.05
CA THR A 190 28.90 -5.60 9.39
C THR A 190 28.27 -4.51 10.28
N GLY A 191 27.83 -4.89 11.47
CA GLY A 191 27.37 -3.99 12.51
C GLY A 191 28.09 -4.23 13.84
N GLN A 192 27.82 -3.39 14.85
CA GLN A 192 28.48 -3.52 16.15
C GLN A 192 28.10 -4.83 16.85
N LYS A 193 29.04 -5.78 16.91
CA LYS A 193 28.85 -7.14 17.47
C LYS A 193 27.71 -7.95 16.84
N GLN A 194 27.32 -7.63 15.61
CA GLN A 194 26.22 -8.30 14.91
C GLN A 194 26.37 -8.13 13.40
N ILE A 195 25.80 -9.04 12.63
CA ILE A 195 25.72 -8.98 11.18
C ILE A 195 24.25 -8.78 10.81
N LEU A 196 23.97 -7.81 9.95
CA LEU A 196 22.62 -7.46 9.54
C LEU A 196 22.37 -8.02 8.14
N LEU A 197 21.33 -8.85 8.00
CA LEU A 197 20.91 -9.38 6.71
C LEU A 197 19.71 -8.59 6.21
N TYR A 198 19.86 -7.94 5.06
CA TYR A 198 18.82 -7.14 4.40
C TYR A 198 18.39 -7.80 3.09
N ASN A 199 17.08 -7.84 2.85
CA ASN A 199 16.54 -8.20 1.53
C ASN A 199 16.80 -7.04 0.56
N THR A 200 17.51 -7.30 -0.54
CA THR A 200 17.94 -6.24 -1.48
C THR A 200 16.81 -5.67 -2.31
N ASP A 201 15.71 -6.43 -2.47
CA ASP A 201 14.54 -6.02 -3.24
C ASP A 201 13.61 -5.09 -2.47
N THR A 202 13.26 -5.47 -1.24
CA THR A 202 12.32 -4.73 -0.39
C THR A 202 13.01 -3.71 0.52
N LEU A 203 14.34 -3.75 0.63
CA LEU A 203 15.17 -2.98 1.57
C LEU A 203 14.80 -3.24 3.05
N GLN A 204 14.11 -4.35 3.34
CA GLN A 204 13.71 -4.73 4.69
C GLN A 204 14.76 -5.63 5.36
N LEU A 205 14.90 -5.47 6.68
CA LEU A 205 15.74 -6.33 7.51
C LEU A 205 15.14 -7.74 7.56
N ALA A 206 15.89 -8.73 7.08
CA ALA A 206 15.50 -10.14 7.02
C ALA A 206 15.99 -10.95 8.24
N ALA A 207 17.17 -10.62 8.79
CA ALA A 207 17.69 -11.23 10.01
C ALA A 207 18.78 -10.39 10.68
N ILE A 208 19.06 -10.69 11.95
CA ILE A 208 20.27 -10.27 12.69
C ILE A 208 20.98 -11.51 13.23
N LEU A 209 22.27 -11.66 12.92
CA LEU A 209 23.13 -12.72 13.43
C LEU A 209 24.09 -12.13 14.48
N PRO A 210 24.12 -12.61 15.74
CA PRO A 210 25.02 -12.07 16.77
C PRO A 210 26.47 -12.54 16.55
N PHE A 211 27.43 -11.62 16.70
CA PHE A 211 28.87 -11.92 16.61
C PHE A 211 29.45 -12.10 18.03
N PRO A 212 29.94 -13.29 18.43
CA PRO A 212 30.20 -13.58 19.84
C PRO A 212 31.34 -12.77 20.49
N GLU A 213 32.50 -12.69 19.84
CA GLU A 213 33.71 -12.10 20.42
C GLU A 213 34.23 -10.92 19.62
N GLY A 214 34.07 -9.71 20.16
CA GLY A 214 34.57 -8.49 19.53
C GLY A 214 33.67 -7.94 18.44
N PHE A 215 34.25 -7.54 17.30
CA PHE A 215 33.55 -6.92 16.18
C PHE A 215 33.83 -7.69 14.88
N PRO A 216 32.85 -7.81 13.96
CA PRO A 216 33.10 -8.31 12.61
C PRO A 216 33.86 -7.27 11.78
N GLU A 217 34.95 -7.68 11.18
CA GLU A 217 35.79 -6.86 10.28
C GLU A 217 35.57 -7.23 8.81
N THR A 218 35.15 -8.48 8.52
CA THR A 218 34.99 -8.98 7.13
C THR A 218 33.87 -10.02 6.99
N LEU A 219 33.28 -10.12 5.79
CA LEU A 219 32.16 -10.97 5.41
C LEU A 219 32.45 -11.72 4.10
N SER A 220 32.16 -13.02 4.06
CA SER A 220 32.30 -13.83 2.85
C SER A 220 31.15 -14.83 2.75
N PHE A 221 30.30 -14.68 1.71
CA PHE A 221 29.31 -15.69 1.37
C PHE A 221 30.01 -16.87 0.70
N HIS A 222 29.66 -18.09 1.13
CA HIS A 222 30.01 -19.31 0.43
C HIS A 222 29.39 -19.33 -0.98
N PRO A 223 30.02 -19.88 -2.04
CA PRO A 223 29.51 -19.83 -3.41
C PRO A 223 28.09 -20.36 -3.61
N THR A 224 27.62 -21.30 -2.77
CA THR A 224 26.22 -21.78 -2.77
C THR A 224 25.20 -20.77 -2.22
N GLY A 225 25.64 -19.64 -1.67
CA GLY A 225 24.80 -18.62 -1.03
C GLY A 225 24.11 -19.06 0.26
N LYS A 226 24.26 -20.31 0.69
CA LYS A 226 23.60 -20.88 1.89
C LYS A 226 24.34 -20.56 3.18
N TYR A 227 25.65 -20.37 3.12
CA TYR A 227 26.48 -20.11 4.30
C TYR A 227 27.13 -18.73 4.22
N LEU A 228 27.17 -18.03 5.35
CA LEU A 228 27.90 -16.78 5.53
C LEU A 228 29.00 -17.00 6.55
N THR A 229 30.24 -16.68 6.20
CA THR A 229 31.38 -16.60 7.11
C THR A 229 31.65 -15.14 7.45
N ALA A 230 31.97 -14.85 8.71
CA ALA A 230 32.50 -13.55 9.10
C ALA A 230 33.80 -13.72 9.88
N GLY A 231 34.79 -12.89 9.55
CA GLY A 231 36.02 -12.72 10.31
C GLY A 231 35.97 -11.47 11.17
N GLY A 232 36.67 -11.50 12.30
CA GLY A 232 36.82 -10.32 13.15
C GLY A 232 37.48 -10.65 14.48
N GLY A 233 37.20 -9.85 15.50
CA GLY A 233 37.69 -10.09 16.86
C GLY A 233 37.84 -8.83 17.71
N ILE A 234 38.79 -8.88 18.65
CA ILE A 234 39.23 -7.76 19.47
C ILE A 234 40.68 -7.44 19.06
N PRO A 235 40.93 -6.29 18.40
CA PRO A 235 42.28 -5.88 17.99
C PRO A 235 43.30 -5.95 19.14
N GLY A 236 44.46 -6.50 18.85
CA GLY A 236 45.56 -6.75 19.78
C GLY A 236 45.28 -7.80 20.88
N LYS A 237 44.20 -8.60 20.78
CA LYS A 237 43.84 -9.58 21.81
C LYS A 237 43.36 -10.94 21.28
N SER A 238 42.41 -10.97 20.35
CA SER A 238 41.85 -12.21 19.81
C SER A 238 41.20 -12.03 18.45
N GLY A 239 41.26 -13.05 17.61
CA GLY A 239 40.55 -13.08 16.32
C GLY A 239 40.07 -14.48 15.96
N SER A 240 38.85 -14.53 15.43
CA SER A 240 38.12 -15.76 15.13
C SER A 240 37.27 -15.56 13.88
N THR A 241 36.95 -16.66 13.20
CA THR A 241 35.85 -16.71 12.23
C THR A 241 34.68 -17.49 12.80
N TYR A 242 33.48 -17.11 12.36
CA TYR A 242 32.23 -17.79 12.66
C TYR A 242 31.47 -17.98 11.34
N THR A 243 30.84 -19.14 11.17
CA THR A 243 30.01 -19.44 9.98
C THR A 243 28.60 -19.80 10.38
N TRP A 244 27.60 -19.21 9.71
CA TRP A 244 26.18 -19.46 9.92
C TRP A 244 25.52 -20.08 8.68
N ASP A 245 24.52 -20.92 8.90
CA ASP A 245 23.51 -21.27 7.90
C ASP A 245 22.50 -20.12 7.81
N ILE A 246 22.42 -19.46 6.65
CA ILE A 246 21.59 -18.28 6.42
C ILE A 246 20.10 -18.60 6.52
N THR A 247 19.68 -19.83 6.21
CA THR A 247 18.25 -20.19 6.19
C THR A 247 17.72 -20.47 7.60
N SER A 248 18.56 -20.99 8.49
CA SER A 248 18.18 -21.34 9.88
C SER A 248 18.74 -20.40 10.95
N GLY A 249 19.64 -19.48 10.58
CA GLY A 249 20.34 -18.56 11.50
C GLY A 249 21.34 -19.24 12.44
N LYS A 250 21.48 -20.57 12.38
CA LYS A 250 22.33 -21.33 13.29
C LYS A 250 23.80 -21.18 12.91
N MET A 251 24.62 -20.88 13.92
CA MET A 251 26.06 -20.98 13.83
C MET A 251 26.46 -22.46 13.70
N LEU A 252 27.25 -22.78 12.69
CA LEU A 252 27.68 -24.14 12.37
C LEU A 252 29.05 -24.47 12.95
N MET A 253 29.98 -23.51 12.84
CA MET A 253 31.38 -23.70 13.19
C MET A 253 32.05 -22.37 13.54
N SER A 254 33.06 -22.44 14.39
CA SER A 254 33.97 -21.35 14.73
C SER A 254 35.41 -21.83 14.58
N ASN A 255 36.21 -21.08 13.81
CA ASN A 255 37.51 -21.51 13.31
C ASN A 255 38.51 -20.35 13.36
N GLY A 256 39.80 -20.67 13.48
CA GLY A 256 40.81 -19.66 13.78
C GLY A 256 40.89 -19.34 15.28
N ARG A 257 42.11 -19.11 15.76
CA ARG A 257 42.41 -18.54 17.09
C ARG A 257 43.63 -17.63 16.96
N GLU A 258 43.43 -16.50 16.32
CA GLU A 258 44.46 -15.47 16.21
C GLU A 258 44.57 -14.65 17.50
N PHE A 259 45.75 -14.06 17.72
CA PHE A 259 46.04 -13.19 18.88
C PHE A 259 45.70 -11.71 18.61
N ASP A 260 45.12 -11.42 17.46
CA ASP A 260 44.74 -10.11 16.94
C ASP A 260 43.50 -10.30 16.03
N SER A 261 42.78 -9.25 15.65
CA SER A 261 41.56 -9.40 14.84
C SER A 261 41.86 -9.97 13.44
N VAL A 262 40.95 -10.82 12.95
CA VAL A 262 41.00 -11.31 11.57
C VAL A 262 40.47 -10.22 10.65
N LEU A 263 41.33 -9.67 9.79
CA LEU A 263 40.96 -8.59 8.87
C LEU A 263 40.39 -9.11 7.55
N ALA A 264 40.77 -10.32 7.14
CA ALA A 264 40.31 -10.92 5.90
C ALA A 264 40.08 -12.43 6.08
N ALA A 265 38.93 -12.93 5.65
CA ALA A 265 38.53 -14.33 5.83
C ALA A 265 37.67 -14.84 4.68
N SER A 266 37.91 -16.08 4.23
CA SER A 266 37.09 -16.72 3.20
C SER A 266 37.00 -18.23 3.45
N LEU A 267 35.86 -18.83 3.08
CA LEU A 267 35.54 -20.25 3.27
C LEU A 267 35.62 -21.00 1.93
N ARG A 268 36.27 -22.16 1.92
CA ARG A 268 36.45 -22.97 0.71
C ARG A 268 35.16 -23.68 0.29
N LEU A 269 34.99 -23.89 -1.02
CA LEU A 269 33.80 -24.48 -1.66
C LEU A 269 33.33 -25.82 -1.08
N ASP A 270 34.26 -26.66 -0.62
CA ASP A 270 33.95 -27.98 -0.04
C ASP A 270 33.52 -27.90 1.44
N LEU A 271 33.39 -26.69 1.99
CA LEU A 271 33.33 -26.38 3.42
C LEU A 271 34.51 -26.95 4.23
N GLY A 272 35.57 -27.46 3.60
CA GLY A 272 36.62 -28.25 4.25
C GLY A 272 37.76 -27.43 4.88
N GLY A 273 37.81 -26.13 4.60
CA GLY A 273 38.80 -25.24 5.18
C GLY A 273 38.43 -23.75 5.09
N VAL A 274 38.89 -22.98 6.07
CA VAL A 274 38.80 -21.50 6.07
C VAL A 274 40.21 -20.91 5.99
N ALA A 275 40.37 -19.83 5.23
CA ALA A 275 41.63 -19.11 5.08
C ALA A 275 41.53 -17.74 5.76
N LEU A 276 42.54 -17.39 6.56
CA LEU A 276 42.56 -16.20 7.41
C LEU A 276 43.78 -15.31 7.11
N GLY A 277 43.58 -13.99 7.17
CA GLY A 277 44.61 -12.96 7.11
C GLY A 277 44.38 -11.86 8.15
N GLY A 278 45.46 -11.18 8.56
CA GLY A 278 45.40 -10.10 9.54
C GLY A 278 46.77 -9.50 9.90
N PRO A 279 46.87 -8.81 11.05
CA PRO A 279 48.07 -8.08 11.45
C PRO A 279 49.33 -8.93 11.65
N SER A 280 49.16 -10.24 11.85
CA SER A 280 50.25 -11.23 11.99
C SER A 280 51.09 -11.42 10.72
N ARG A 281 50.64 -10.92 9.56
CA ARG A 281 51.30 -11.03 8.23
C ARG A 281 51.41 -12.47 7.72
N LEU A 282 50.70 -13.39 8.37
CA LEU A 282 50.57 -14.78 7.96
C LEU A 282 49.23 -14.97 7.25
N ILE A 283 49.22 -15.80 6.22
CA ILE A 283 48.00 -16.44 5.74
C ILE A 283 47.90 -17.76 6.48
N LYS A 284 46.75 -18.07 7.07
CA LYS A 284 46.55 -19.35 7.77
C LYS A 284 45.37 -20.11 7.19
N LEU A 285 45.64 -21.35 6.81
CA LEU A 285 44.62 -22.32 6.40
C LEU A 285 44.24 -23.15 7.63
N TRP A 286 42.96 -23.23 7.95
CA TRP A 286 42.41 -23.99 9.08
C TRP A 286 41.43 -25.04 8.59
N ASP A 287 41.47 -26.23 9.18
CA ASP A 287 40.52 -27.31 8.91
C ASP A 287 39.20 -27.04 9.65
N THR A 288 38.07 -27.25 8.99
CA THR A 288 36.73 -27.01 9.55
C THR A 288 36.19 -28.18 10.37
N GLN A 289 36.66 -29.40 10.11
CA GLN A 289 36.22 -30.63 10.76
C GLN A 289 36.99 -30.88 12.07
N THR A 290 38.30 -30.61 12.09
CA THR A 290 39.13 -30.75 13.31
C THR A 290 39.26 -29.44 14.09
N GLY A 291 39.21 -28.30 13.41
CA GLY A 291 39.47 -26.98 14.02
C GLY A 291 40.95 -26.67 14.24
N ASP A 292 41.87 -27.40 13.60
CA ASP A 292 43.32 -27.19 13.67
C ASP A 292 43.85 -26.30 12.52
N GLU A 293 45.05 -25.74 12.72
CA GLU A 293 45.77 -25.00 11.68
C GLU A 293 46.49 -25.99 10.73
N ILE A 294 46.06 -26.03 9.46
CA ILE A 294 46.65 -26.88 8.40
C ILE A 294 48.02 -26.35 8.00
N LYS A 295 48.11 -25.03 7.75
CA LYS A 295 49.33 -24.38 7.24
C LYS A 295 49.33 -22.87 7.53
N ALA A 296 50.43 -22.38 8.10
CA ALA A 296 50.77 -20.96 8.10
C ALA A 296 51.75 -20.63 6.96
N ILE A 297 51.39 -19.66 6.12
CA ILE A 297 52.20 -19.18 4.99
C ILE A 297 52.77 -17.81 5.35
N LYS A 298 54.10 -17.73 5.44
CA LYS A 298 54.84 -16.50 5.73
C LYS A 298 55.48 -15.93 4.46
N LYS A 299 54.73 -15.10 3.74
CA LYS A 299 55.16 -14.46 2.49
C LYS A 299 54.94 -12.95 2.45
N HIS A 300 53.80 -12.49 2.96
CA HIS A 300 53.44 -11.07 3.00
C HIS A 300 54.40 -10.26 3.88
N THR A 301 54.60 -9.00 3.50
CA THR A 301 55.59 -8.12 4.15
C THR A 301 54.98 -7.23 5.22
N ASP A 302 53.68 -6.95 5.11
CA ASP A 302 52.87 -6.26 6.12
C ASP A 302 51.52 -6.98 6.33
N TRP A 303 50.57 -6.35 7.02
CA TRP A 303 49.24 -6.90 7.32
C TRP A 303 48.55 -7.43 6.06
N VAL A 304 47.99 -8.64 6.15
CA VAL A 304 47.11 -9.19 5.09
C VAL A 304 45.74 -8.54 5.27
N THR A 305 45.40 -7.66 4.33
CA THR A 305 44.22 -6.77 4.39
C THR A 305 43.05 -7.27 3.56
N ALA A 306 43.31 -8.12 2.56
CA ALA A 306 42.27 -8.74 1.75
C ALA A 306 42.65 -10.19 1.39
N LEU A 307 41.64 -11.07 1.34
CA LEU A 307 41.79 -12.50 1.11
C LEU A 307 40.49 -13.06 0.55
N SER A 308 40.54 -13.84 -0.53
CA SER A 308 39.34 -14.47 -1.12
C SER A 308 39.67 -15.75 -1.90
N TYR A 309 38.95 -16.84 -1.63
CA TYR A 309 38.99 -18.04 -2.49
C TYR A 309 38.32 -17.75 -3.83
N SER A 310 38.79 -18.40 -4.89
CA SER A 310 38.05 -18.45 -6.16
C SER A 310 36.70 -19.15 -5.96
N PRO A 311 35.67 -18.84 -6.78
CA PRO A 311 34.37 -19.50 -6.70
C PRO A 311 34.42 -21.03 -6.81
N ASP A 312 35.41 -21.57 -7.51
CA ASP A 312 35.68 -23.02 -7.61
C ASP A 312 36.45 -23.63 -6.42
N GLY A 313 36.91 -22.81 -5.47
CA GLY A 313 37.69 -23.27 -4.32
C GLY A 313 39.06 -23.86 -4.65
N VAL A 314 39.56 -23.73 -5.89
CA VAL A 314 40.86 -24.25 -6.35
C VAL A 314 42.00 -23.29 -6.01
N LEU A 315 41.75 -21.98 -6.05
CA LEU A 315 42.73 -20.93 -5.82
C LEU A 315 42.34 -20.04 -4.65
N LEU A 316 43.35 -19.44 -4.01
CA LEU A 316 43.21 -18.46 -2.95
C LEU A 316 44.04 -17.22 -3.32
N THR A 317 43.44 -16.04 -3.42
CA THR A 317 44.17 -14.79 -3.66
C THR A 317 44.27 -13.99 -2.36
N THR A 318 45.45 -13.44 -2.06
CA THR A 318 45.73 -12.67 -0.84
C THR A 318 46.51 -11.39 -1.15
N GLY A 319 46.18 -10.30 -0.45
CA GLY A 319 46.78 -8.98 -0.63
C GLY A 319 47.25 -8.38 0.70
N ASP A 320 48.40 -7.69 0.70
CA ASP A 320 48.90 -6.95 1.86
C ASP A 320 48.90 -5.42 1.70
N ARG A 321 49.08 -4.75 2.84
CA ARG A 321 49.20 -3.30 2.98
C ARG A 321 50.41 -2.67 2.26
N ASN A 322 51.34 -3.47 1.71
CA ASN A 322 52.45 -3.02 0.87
C ASN A 322 52.20 -3.23 -0.64
N GLY A 323 51.00 -3.67 -1.04
CA GLY A 323 50.66 -3.90 -2.45
C GLY A 323 51.07 -5.28 -2.98
N GLY A 324 51.56 -6.18 -2.12
CA GLY A 324 51.92 -7.54 -2.50
C GLY A 324 50.68 -8.41 -2.67
N VAL A 325 50.36 -8.80 -3.91
CA VAL A 325 49.31 -9.78 -4.23
C VAL A 325 49.92 -11.13 -4.60
N TRP A 326 49.41 -12.20 -4.02
CA TRP A 326 49.82 -13.58 -4.30
C TRP A 326 48.59 -14.46 -4.52
N VAL A 327 48.75 -15.50 -5.35
CA VAL A 327 47.74 -16.55 -5.56
C VAL A 327 48.33 -17.88 -5.11
N TRP A 328 47.52 -18.68 -4.44
CA TRP A 328 47.92 -19.96 -3.85
C TRP A 328 46.99 -21.09 -4.31
N GLU A 329 47.51 -22.30 -4.40
CA GLU A 329 46.71 -23.52 -4.51
C GLU A 329 45.95 -23.76 -3.19
N ALA A 330 44.62 -23.75 -3.23
CA ALA A 330 43.75 -23.80 -2.05
C ALA A 330 43.78 -25.14 -1.29
N GLY A 331 44.30 -26.21 -1.90
CA GLY A 331 44.46 -27.52 -1.25
C GLY A 331 45.73 -27.68 -0.44
N THR A 332 46.82 -27.02 -0.87
CA THR A 332 48.16 -27.24 -0.34
C THR A 332 48.77 -25.99 0.28
N GLY A 333 48.22 -24.81 -0.01
CA GLY A 333 48.83 -23.51 0.25
C GLY A 333 50.18 -23.33 -0.47
N ASN A 334 50.37 -23.93 -1.63
CA ASN A 334 51.55 -23.72 -2.49
C ASN A 334 51.39 -22.45 -3.33
N GLU A 335 52.50 -21.80 -3.67
CA GLU A 335 52.50 -20.57 -4.46
C GLU A 335 52.17 -20.86 -5.92
N PHE A 336 51.14 -20.18 -6.45
CA PHE A 336 50.66 -20.34 -7.82
C PHE A 336 51.08 -19.15 -8.69
N HIS A 337 50.83 -17.90 -8.24
CA HIS A 337 51.25 -16.67 -8.93
C HIS A 337 51.71 -15.55 -7.99
N SER A 338 52.57 -14.65 -8.52
CA SER A 338 52.99 -13.40 -7.89
C SER A 338 52.49 -12.22 -8.72
N LEU A 339 51.37 -11.61 -8.34
CA LEU A 339 50.66 -10.61 -9.15
C LEU A 339 51.21 -9.21 -8.86
N ARG A 340 52.30 -8.85 -9.52
CA ARG A 340 53.05 -7.60 -9.28
C ARG A 340 52.54 -6.46 -10.15
N GLY A 341 51.95 -5.44 -9.54
CA GLY A 341 51.51 -4.25 -10.28
C GLY A 341 51.03 -3.06 -9.44
N HIS A 342 50.71 -3.25 -8.16
CA HIS A 342 50.34 -2.17 -7.25
C HIS A 342 51.56 -1.53 -6.57
N THR A 343 51.38 -0.30 -6.10
CA THR A 343 52.39 0.51 -5.38
C THR A 343 51.90 1.06 -4.04
N GLY A 344 50.65 0.76 -3.66
CA GLY A 344 50.06 1.05 -2.35
C GLY A 344 49.37 -0.18 -1.78
N GLY A 345 48.85 -0.09 -0.55
CA GLY A 345 48.19 -1.22 0.10
C GLY A 345 46.99 -1.74 -0.67
N ILE A 346 46.78 -3.05 -0.68
CA ILE A 346 45.59 -3.68 -1.25
C ILE A 346 44.42 -3.47 -0.28
N THR A 347 43.31 -2.98 -0.79
CA THR A 347 42.12 -2.64 0.01
C THR A 347 40.99 -3.66 -0.19
N ALA A 348 40.79 -4.13 -1.42
CA ALA A 348 39.79 -5.14 -1.75
C ALA A 348 40.27 -6.12 -2.82
N LEU A 349 39.73 -7.34 -2.77
CA LEU A 349 39.90 -8.42 -3.73
C LEU A 349 38.53 -9.00 -4.05
N SER A 350 38.15 -9.06 -5.33
CA SER A 350 36.91 -9.73 -5.73
C SER A 350 37.13 -10.58 -6.99
N TRP A 351 36.56 -11.78 -6.97
CA TRP A 351 36.66 -12.75 -8.05
C TRP A 351 35.47 -12.63 -9.00
N ARG A 352 35.74 -12.69 -10.30
CA ARG A 352 34.69 -12.93 -11.28
C ARG A 352 34.15 -14.36 -11.09
N ALA A 353 32.85 -14.54 -11.26
CA ALA A 353 32.14 -15.79 -10.99
C ALA A 353 32.53 -16.98 -11.91
N ASP A 354 33.44 -16.80 -12.86
CA ASP A 354 34.01 -17.85 -13.72
C ASP A 354 35.39 -18.34 -13.24
N SER A 355 35.87 -17.88 -12.08
CA SER A 355 37.19 -18.18 -11.48
C SER A 355 38.43 -17.82 -12.34
N ASN A 356 38.27 -17.36 -13.57
CA ASN A 356 39.38 -17.05 -14.47
C ASN A 356 40.02 -15.69 -14.16
N ILE A 357 39.25 -14.74 -13.62
CA ILE A 357 39.67 -13.35 -13.39
C ILE A 357 39.49 -12.96 -11.92
N VAL A 358 40.56 -12.47 -11.30
CA VAL A 358 40.49 -11.73 -10.03
C VAL A 358 40.76 -10.24 -10.27
N GLY A 359 39.99 -9.38 -9.60
CA GLY A 359 40.21 -7.95 -9.55
C GLY A 359 40.83 -7.52 -8.21
N THR A 360 41.74 -6.56 -8.26
CA THR A 360 42.47 -6.04 -7.10
C THR A 360 42.39 -4.51 -7.05
N ALA A 361 42.01 -3.95 -5.90
CA ALA A 361 41.92 -2.51 -5.65
C ALA A 361 42.95 -2.05 -4.61
N SER A 362 43.41 -0.80 -4.70
CA SER A 362 44.51 -0.30 -3.87
C SER A 362 44.43 1.19 -3.54
N GLU A 363 45.08 1.57 -2.43
CA GLU A 363 45.37 2.95 -2.04
C GLU A 363 46.20 3.73 -3.09
N ASP A 364 46.85 3.06 -4.06
CA ASP A 364 47.49 3.74 -5.20
C ASP A 364 46.49 4.33 -6.23
N GLY A 365 45.20 4.11 -6.02
CA GLY A 365 44.11 4.63 -6.85
C GLY A 365 43.80 3.79 -8.08
N GLN A 366 44.49 2.67 -8.26
CA GLN A 366 44.39 1.81 -9.43
C GLN A 366 43.54 0.59 -9.12
N VAL A 367 42.89 0.06 -10.16
CA VAL A 367 42.27 -1.25 -10.13
C VAL A 367 42.88 -2.07 -11.26
N ILE A 368 43.25 -3.31 -10.93
CA ILE A 368 43.96 -4.23 -11.83
C ILE A 368 43.23 -5.57 -11.87
N PHE A 369 43.09 -6.13 -13.06
CA PHE A 369 42.44 -7.42 -13.30
C PHE A 369 43.42 -8.41 -13.92
N TRP A 370 43.41 -9.63 -13.40
CA TRP A 370 44.43 -10.65 -13.66
C TRP A 370 43.81 -11.96 -14.12
N GLU A 371 44.37 -12.59 -15.15
CA GLU A 371 43.97 -13.90 -15.66
C GLU A 371 44.77 -15.01 -14.96
N MET A 372 44.11 -16.02 -14.40
CA MET A 372 44.77 -17.09 -13.63
C MET A 372 45.55 -18.09 -14.48
N ASN A 373 45.16 -18.32 -15.74
CA ASN A 373 45.85 -19.28 -16.64
C ASN A 373 47.34 -18.93 -16.80
N ASN A 374 47.65 -17.64 -16.93
CA ASN A 374 49.00 -17.14 -17.24
C ASN A 374 49.57 -16.22 -16.14
N GLY A 375 48.80 -15.86 -15.11
CA GLY A 375 49.13 -14.79 -14.16
C GLY A 375 49.15 -13.39 -14.80
N GLY A 376 48.54 -13.27 -15.99
CA GLY A 376 48.67 -12.10 -16.87
C GLY A 376 47.75 -10.95 -16.49
N GLN A 377 48.20 -9.71 -16.68
CA GLN A 377 47.40 -8.52 -16.40
C GLN A 377 46.45 -8.20 -17.57
N VAL A 378 45.17 -8.56 -17.44
CA VAL A 378 44.11 -8.33 -18.44
C VAL A 378 43.83 -6.84 -18.63
N LYS A 379 43.71 -6.10 -17.52
CA LYS A 379 43.32 -4.69 -17.52
C LYS A 379 43.90 -3.97 -16.31
N LYS A 380 44.27 -2.70 -16.51
CA LYS A 380 44.74 -1.78 -15.47
C LYS A 380 44.26 -0.37 -15.79
N PHE A 381 43.72 0.34 -14.80
CA PHE A 381 43.38 1.77 -14.91
C PHE A 381 43.36 2.45 -13.55
N THR A 382 43.55 3.78 -13.54
CA THR A 382 43.33 4.61 -12.36
C THR A 382 41.83 4.79 -12.16
N ALA A 383 41.25 4.11 -11.17
CA ALA A 383 39.82 4.15 -10.89
C ALA A 383 39.46 5.38 -10.06
N HIS A 384 40.22 5.68 -9.00
CA HIS A 384 39.90 6.72 -8.02
C HIS A 384 41.14 7.53 -7.61
N GLY A 385 41.07 8.86 -7.72
CA GLY A 385 42.17 9.75 -7.34
C GLY A 385 42.36 9.78 -5.82
N GLY A 386 43.55 9.40 -5.33
CA GLY A 386 43.86 9.35 -3.90
C GLY A 386 43.51 8.03 -3.19
N GLY A 387 43.16 6.98 -3.96
CA GLY A 387 42.97 5.61 -3.47
C GLY A 387 41.60 5.05 -3.83
N ALA A 388 41.59 3.84 -4.37
CA ALA A 388 40.41 2.98 -4.39
C ALA A 388 40.25 2.35 -3.00
N LEU A 389 39.01 2.03 -2.59
CA LEU A 389 38.72 1.41 -1.30
C LEU A 389 38.07 0.04 -1.52
N SER A 390 36.87 -0.02 -2.09
CA SER A 390 36.17 -1.26 -2.40
C SER A 390 36.16 -1.61 -3.90
N LEU A 391 35.97 -2.90 -4.17
CA LEU A 391 35.76 -3.52 -5.48
C LEU A 391 34.92 -4.79 -5.30
N ASP A 392 33.76 -4.88 -5.95
CA ASP A 392 32.89 -6.07 -5.92
C ASP A 392 32.34 -6.45 -7.32
N TYR A 393 32.07 -7.74 -7.53
CA TYR A 393 31.69 -8.36 -8.81
C TYR A 393 30.29 -9.00 -8.74
N ALA A 394 29.40 -8.61 -9.64
CA ALA A 394 28.16 -9.35 -9.92
C ALA A 394 28.47 -10.63 -10.72
N ARG A 395 27.60 -11.65 -10.66
CA ARG A 395 27.75 -12.87 -11.49
C ARG A 395 27.58 -12.59 -12.99
N THR A 396 26.89 -11.52 -13.34
CA THR A 396 26.84 -10.98 -14.72
C THR A 396 28.22 -10.53 -15.23
N GLY A 397 29.19 -10.34 -14.34
CA GLY A 397 30.51 -9.77 -14.62
C GLY A 397 30.54 -8.25 -14.65
N GLU A 398 29.40 -7.56 -14.43
CA GLU A 398 29.45 -6.14 -14.03
C GLU A 398 30.11 -6.02 -12.66
N PHE A 399 30.77 -4.89 -12.38
CA PHE A 399 31.48 -4.66 -11.13
C PHE A 399 31.35 -3.22 -10.66
N VAL A 400 31.52 -2.99 -9.36
CA VAL A 400 31.50 -1.68 -8.72
C VAL A 400 32.85 -1.40 -8.06
N THR A 401 33.30 -0.14 -8.06
CA THR A 401 34.45 0.33 -7.27
C THR A 401 34.15 1.62 -6.52
N SER A 402 34.73 1.79 -5.34
CA SER A 402 34.69 3.03 -4.56
C SER A 402 36.09 3.63 -4.37
N GLY A 403 36.15 4.90 -3.92
CA GLY A 403 37.41 5.50 -3.54
C GLY A 403 37.30 6.84 -2.83
N ARG A 404 38.44 7.35 -2.37
CA ARG A 404 38.55 8.56 -1.53
C ARG A 404 38.12 9.86 -2.22
N ASN A 405 37.86 9.83 -3.53
CA ASN A 405 37.43 11.00 -4.31
C ASN A 405 35.91 11.25 -4.32
N LEU A 406 35.14 10.63 -3.41
CA LEU A 406 33.68 10.75 -3.30
C LEU A 406 32.92 10.28 -4.56
N GLU A 407 33.49 9.32 -5.28
CA GLU A 407 32.88 8.66 -6.43
C GLU A 407 32.69 7.16 -6.19
N VAL A 408 31.62 6.60 -6.76
CA VAL A 408 31.43 5.14 -6.93
C VAL A 408 31.22 4.85 -8.41
N LYS A 409 32.00 3.94 -8.98
CA LYS A 409 32.00 3.64 -10.41
C LYS A 409 31.41 2.27 -10.68
N ILE A 410 30.32 2.26 -11.44
CA ILE A 410 29.68 1.05 -11.94
C ILE A 410 30.25 0.77 -13.33
N CYS A 411 30.78 -0.43 -13.53
CA CYS A 411 31.48 -0.85 -14.74
C CYS A 411 30.85 -2.14 -15.29
N LYS A 412 30.94 -2.31 -16.62
CA LYS A 412 30.49 -3.50 -17.33
C LYS A 412 31.58 -4.59 -17.35
N SER A 413 31.18 -5.79 -17.74
CA SER A 413 32.06 -6.96 -17.92
C SER A 413 33.12 -6.83 -19.02
N ASP A 414 33.05 -5.80 -19.87
CA ASP A 414 34.09 -5.42 -20.85
C ASP A 414 35.09 -4.37 -20.30
N PHE A 415 35.03 -4.09 -19.00
CA PHE A 415 35.77 -3.03 -18.30
C PHE A 415 35.46 -1.60 -18.79
N THR A 416 34.32 -1.36 -19.44
CA THR A 416 33.85 -0.01 -19.76
C THR A 416 33.03 0.58 -18.60
N LEU A 417 33.14 1.90 -18.39
CA LEU A 417 32.38 2.62 -17.37
C LEU A 417 30.90 2.70 -17.78
N LYS A 418 30.00 2.16 -16.94
CA LYS A 418 28.54 2.28 -17.06
C LYS A 418 28.07 3.64 -16.52
N LYS A 419 28.55 4.02 -15.33
CA LYS A 419 28.23 5.28 -14.64
C LYS A 419 29.25 5.61 -13.54
N SER A 420 29.53 6.89 -13.30
CA SER A 420 30.05 7.39 -12.02
C SER A 420 28.88 7.96 -11.20
N LEU A 421 28.69 7.47 -9.98
CA LEU A 421 27.83 8.05 -8.96
C LEU A 421 28.65 9.03 -8.13
N THR A 422 28.08 10.20 -7.85
CA THR A 422 28.78 11.37 -7.28
C THR A 422 27.85 12.17 -6.39
N GLY A 423 28.39 12.88 -5.40
CA GLY A 423 27.61 13.74 -4.50
C GLY A 423 27.34 13.13 -3.12
N PHE A 424 28.07 12.06 -2.76
CA PHE A 424 28.16 11.58 -1.38
C PHE A 424 28.75 12.65 -0.47
N SER A 425 28.25 12.75 0.77
CA SER A 425 28.73 13.71 1.78
C SER A 425 30.07 13.34 2.39
N GLU A 426 30.42 12.06 2.38
CA GLU A 426 31.66 11.49 2.93
C GLU A 426 32.22 10.43 1.98
N MET A 427 33.44 9.97 2.25
CA MET A 427 34.06 8.87 1.49
C MET A 427 33.20 7.60 1.61
N VAL A 428 32.85 7.03 0.45
CA VAL A 428 32.25 5.70 0.38
C VAL A 428 33.36 4.69 0.62
N VAL A 429 33.32 4.03 1.78
CA VAL A 429 34.30 3.02 2.19
C VAL A 429 34.03 1.76 1.39
N GLU A 430 32.81 1.25 1.50
CA GLU A 430 32.46 -0.10 1.05
C GLU A 430 31.33 -0.10 0.02
N THR A 431 31.40 -1.02 -0.95
CA THR A 431 30.43 -1.14 -2.05
C THR A 431 30.19 -2.59 -2.46
N ALA A 432 28.92 -2.98 -2.50
CA ALA A 432 28.48 -4.29 -2.96
C ALA A 432 27.51 -4.17 -4.14
N ILE A 433 27.54 -5.11 -5.07
CA ILE A 433 26.63 -5.18 -6.23
C ILE A 433 25.80 -6.47 -6.17
N THR A 434 24.51 -6.40 -6.53
CA THR A 434 23.66 -7.60 -6.50
C THR A 434 24.07 -8.62 -7.57
N HIS A 435 23.80 -9.90 -7.33
CA HIS A 435 24.26 -11.00 -8.19
C HIS A 435 23.77 -10.90 -9.65
N ASP A 436 22.64 -10.22 -9.87
CA ASP A 436 21.99 -9.93 -11.15
C ASP A 436 22.46 -8.61 -11.81
N GLY A 437 23.30 -7.83 -11.13
CA GLY A 437 23.73 -6.49 -11.57
C GLY A 437 22.64 -5.41 -11.51
N ALA A 438 21.50 -5.65 -10.84
CA ALA A 438 20.38 -4.71 -10.82
C ALA A 438 20.53 -3.57 -9.81
N ARG A 439 21.22 -3.77 -8.68
CA ARG A 439 21.35 -2.78 -7.60
C ARG A 439 22.78 -2.70 -7.07
N VAL A 440 23.15 -1.52 -6.60
CA VAL A 440 24.43 -1.22 -5.94
C VAL A 440 24.17 -0.63 -4.56
N PHE A 441 24.91 -1.10 -3.58
CA PHE A 441 24.90 -0.60 -2.20
C PHE A 441 26.21 0.13 -1.91
N THR A 442 26.11 1.30 -1.25
CA THR A 442 27.25 2.17 -0.94
C THR A 442 27.23 2.55 0.52
N ALA A 443 28.29 2.24 1.29
CA ALA A 443 28.39 2.62 2.70
C ALA A 443 29.43 3.73 2.91
N ASP A 444 29.03 4.84 3.53
CA ASP A 444 29.91 5.97 3.83
C ASP A 444 30.67 5.82 5.18
N TRP A 445 31.64 6.70 5.40
CA TRP A 445 32.43 6.74 6.64
C TRP A 445 31.59 7.04 7.91
N ASN A 446 30.37 7.58 7.77
CA ASN A 446 29.44 7.77 8.88
C ASN A 446 28.55 6.55 9.14
N GLY A 447 28.64 5.48 8.33
CA GLY A 447 27.76 4.32 8.43
C GLY A 447 26.36 4.56 7.87
N VAL A 448 26.21 5.47 6.90
CA VAL A 448 25.02 5.59 6.07
C VAL A 448 25.18 4.63 4.89
N ILE A 449 24.27 3.65 4.79
CA ILE A 449 24.22 2.73 3.66
C ILE A 449 23.12 3.19 2.71
N GLU A 450 23.45 3.41 1.45
CA GLU A 450 22.51 3.86 0.41
C GLU A 450 22.31 2.78 -0.64
N ALA A 451 21.07 2.65 -1.15
CA ALA A 451 20.70 1.69 -2.18
C ALA A 451 20.40 2.41 -3.49
N TRP A 452 21.03 1.96 -4.58
CA TRP A 452 20.93 2.55 -5.92
C TRP A 452 20.50 1.52 -6.95
N ASP A 453 19.68 1.94 -7.91
CA ASP A 453 19.43 1.15 -9.12
C ASP A 453 20.63 1.26 -10.07
N ALA A 454 21.17 0.13 -10.52
CA ALA A 454 22.38 0.07 -11.33
C ALA A 454 22.16 0.37 -12.83
N ASN A 455 20.93 0.72 -13.23
CA ASN A 455 20.51 0.94 -14.62
C ASN A 455 19.83 2.31 -14.81
N THR A 456 19.00 2.77 -13.88
CA THR A 456 18.47 4.16 -13.85
C THR A 456 19.42 5.12 -13.14
N PHE A 457 20.26 4.61 -12.23
CA PHE A 457 21.15 5.38 -11.35
C PHE A 457 20.40 6.27 -10.34
N GLU A 458 19.12 5.97 -10.09
CA GLU A 458 18.32 6.61 -9.06
C GLU A 458 18.49 5.94 -7.70
N LYS A 459 18.32 6.71 -6.63
CA LYS A 459 18.45 6.25 -5.25
C LYS A 459 17.15 5.61 -4.78
N LEU A 460 17.19 4.31 -4.54
CA LEU A 460 16.07 3.48 -4.09
C LEU A 460 15.75 3.67 -2.60
N GLY A 461 16.75 3.98 -1.78
CA GLY A 461 16.56 4.19 -0.35
C GLY A 461 17.86 4.21 0.46
N GLN A 462 17.73 3.99 1.77
CA GLN A 462 18.84 3.86 2.72
C GLN A 462 18.59 2.65 3.65
N LEU A 463 19.66 1.97 4.06
CA LEU A 463 19.66 0.90 5.05
C LEU A 463 20.32 1.40 6.35
N SER A 464 20.16 0.64 7.45
CA SER A 464 20.66 1.03 8.77
C SER A 464 21.66 0.01 9.31
N GLY A 465 22.91 0.44 9.51
CA GLY A 465 23.95 -0.34 10.20
C GLY A 465 23.73 -0.49 11.72
N ASN A 466 22.70 0.17 12.27
CA ASN A 466 22.36 0.21 13.69
C ASN A 466 20.83 0.28 13.88
N PRO A 467 20.10 -0.82 13.59
CA PRO A 467 18.64 -0.85 13.67
C PRO A 467 18.15 -0.68 15.12
N PRO A 468 17.12 0.15 15.38
CA PRO A 468 16.47 0.22 16.70
C PRO A 468 15.75 -1.08 17.06
N ARG A 469 15.52 -1.30 18.36
CA ARG A 469 14.89 -2.51 18.91
C ARG A 469 13.45 -2.66 18.43
N ILE A 470 12.94 -3.90 18.42
CA ILE A 470 11.55 -4.19 18.07
C ILE A 470 10.58 -3.47 19.03
N ALA A 471 10.94 -3.33 20.31
CA ALA A 471 10.16 -2.57 21.28
C ALA A 471 10.02 -1.09 20.89
N ASP A 472 11.11 -0.43 20.51
CA ASP A 472 11.14 0.98 20.15
C ASP A 472 10.42 1.22 18.80
N ARG A 473 10.61 0.31 17.84
CA ARG A 473 9.89 0.30 16.55
C ARG A 473 8.37 0.21 16.75
N ILE A 474 7.91 -0.67 17.64
CA ILE A 474 6.49 -0.80 17.98
C ILE A 474 5.97 0.48 18.63
N PHE A 475 6.73 1.09 19.55
CA PHE A 475 6.33 2.32 20.23
C PHE A 475 6.16 3.50 19.25
N VAL A 476 7.12 3.68 18.33
CA VAL A 476 7.02 4.71 17.26
C VAL A 476 5.83 4.40 16.33
N LEU A 477 5.69 3.16 15.85
CA LEU A 477 4.56 2.76 15.00
C LEU A 477 3.19 2.92 15.69
N GLN A 478 3.12 2.82 17.02
CA GLN A 478 1.90 3.11 17.78
C GLN A 478 1.59 4.62 17.80
N GLN A 479 2.59 5.48 18.00
CA GLN A 479 2.40 6.94 17.91
C GLN A 479 2.01 7.39 16.49
N ASP A 480 2.67 6.84 15.48
CA ASP A 480 2.37 7.09 14.06
C ASP A 480 0.94 6.60 13.72
N LEU A 481 0.54 5.44 14.23
CA LEU A 481 -0.79 4.89 14.01
C LEU A 481 -1.88 5.74 14.69
N GLU A 482 -1.65 6.25 15.90
CA GLU A 482 -2.55 7.21 16.51
C GLU A 482 -2.63 8.52 15.71
N ALA A 483 -1.49 9.02 15.21
CA ALA A 483 -1.46 10.23 14.38
C ALA A 483 -2.21 10.03 13.05
N ALA A 484 -2.02 8.88 12.40
CA ALA A 484 -2.78 8.48 11.21
C ALA A 484 -4.27 8.35 11.51
N HIS A 485 -4.67 7.77 12.65
CA HIS A 485 -6.08 7.66 13.03
C HIS A 485 -6.72 9.04 13.32
N ARG A 486 -5.97 9.97 13.92
CA ARG A 486 -6.36 11.38 14.06
C ARG A 486 -6.51 12.07 12.69
N ALA A 487 -5.63 11.76 11.72
CA ALA A 487 -5.76 12.27 10.35
C ALA A 487 -6.97 11.67 9.59
N THR A 488 -7.19 10.35 9.66
CA THR A 488 -8.36 9.67 9.05
C THR A 488 -9.68 10.20 9.60
N SER A 489 -9.78 10.42 10.91
CA SER A 489 -11.00 10.96 11.53
C SER A 489 -11.23 12.44 11.17
N ALA A 490 -10.18 13.26 11.07
CA ALA A 490 -10.28 14.61 10.54
C ALA A 490 -10.72 14.63 9.06
N ALA A 491 -10.10 13.83 8.19
CA ALA A 491 -10.45 13.72 6.78
C ALA A 491 -11.89 13.22 6.56
N ARG A 492 -12.34 12.24 7.36
CA ARG A 492 -13.74 11.76 7.37
C ARG A 492 -14.71 12.87 7.77
N THR A 493 -14.36 13.68 8.77
CA THR A 493 -15.18 14.83 9.21
C THR A 493 -15.26 15.90 8.11
N ALA A 494 -14.16 16.18 7.42
CA ALA A 494 -14.12 17.10 6.29
C ALA A 494 -14.97 16.61 5.09
N LEU A 495 -14.94 15.31 4.79
CA LEU A 495 -15.79 14.72 3.75
C LEU A 495 -17.27 14.82 4.12
N GLN A 496 -17.64 14.50 5.37
CA GLN A 496 -19.02 14.64 5.85
C GLN A 496 -19.53 16.09 5.81
N ALA A 497 -18.66 17.07 6.06
CA ALA A 497 -18.99 18.49 5.91
C ALA A 497 -19.25 18.85 4.44
N ALA A 498 -18.38 18.43 3.51
CA ALA A 498 -18.57 18.66 2.07
C ALA A 498 -19.82 17.94 1.52
N GLU A 499 -20.17 16.77 2.05
CA GLU A 499 -21.39 16.04 1.67
C GLU A 499 -22.66 16.73 2.14
N ARG A 500 -22.65 17.37 3.32
CA ARG A 500 -23.74 18.26 3.76
C ARG A 500 -23.88 19.47 2.84
N GLU A 501 -22.78 20.14 2.48
CA GLU A 501 -22.84 21.28 1.54
C GLU A 501 -23.36 20.91 0.15
N VAL A 502 -23.15 19.66 -0.31
CA VAL A 502 -23.77 19.13 -1.53
C VAL A 502 -25.26 18.91 -1.31
N SER A 503 -25.66 18.24 -0.22
CA SER A 503 -27.07 18.00 0.12
C SER A 503 -27.88 19.30 0.24
N ASP A 504 -27.31 20.34 0.86
CA ASP A 504 -27.93 21.67 0.99
C ASP A 504 -28.12 22.34 -0.39
N ALA A 505 -27.15 22.15 -1.30
CA ALA A 505 -27.24 22.65 -2.67
C ALA A 505 -28.27 21.87 -3.52
N GLU A 506 -28.46 20.58 -3.26
CA GLU A 506 -29.51 19.77 -3.91
C GLU A 506 -30.91 20.15 -3.42
N SER A 507 -31.09 20.45 -2.12
CA SER A 507 -32.36 21.01 -1.61
C SER A 507 -32.67 22.37 -2.26
N ALA A 508 -31.70 23.29 -2.27
CA ALA A 508 -31.87 24.61 -2.87
C ALA A 508 -32.18 24.55 -4.38
N LEU A 509 -31.62 23.56 -5.10
CA LEU A 509 -31.94 23.33 -6.52
C LEU A 509 -33.38 22.80 -6.69
N SER A 510 -33.84 21.90 -5.81
CA SER A 510 -35.21 21.39 -5.79
C SER A 510 -36.23 22.50 -5.53
N GLU A 511 -35.97 23.36 -4.53
CA GLU A 511 -36.78 24.54 -4.22
C GLU A 511 -36.84 25.54 -5.39
N ALA A 512 -35.70 25.84 -6.02
CA ALA A 512 -35.66 26.70 -7.20
C ALA A 512 -36.46 26.10 -8.39
N THR A 513 -36.42 24.77 -8.54
CA THR A 513 -37.13 24.03 -9.61
C THR A 513 -38.65 24.09 -9.40
N THR A 514 -39.15 23.85 -8.19
CA THR A 514 -40.59 23.93 -7.87
C THR A 514 -41.12 25.37 -8.01
N LEU A 515 -40.37 26.37 -7.53
CA LEU A 515 -40.70 27.79 -7.70
C LEU A 515 -40.76 28.24 -9.16
N ILE A 516 -39.98 27.62 -10.07
CA ILE A 516 -40.11 27.84 -11.52
C ILE A 516 -41.33 27.12 -12.09
N ALA A 517 -41.57 25.87 -11.69
CA ALA A 517 -42.71 25.09 -12.19
C ALA A 517 -44.03 25.81 -11.91
N ASP A 518 -44.21 26.34 -10.70
CA ASP A 518 -45.41 27.10 -10.34
C ASP A 518 -45.48 28.49 -10.99
N GLN A 519 -44.33 29.12 -11.27
CA GLN A 519 -44.32 30.37 -12.02
C GLN A 519 -44.71 30.15 -13.50
N LYS A 520 -44.25 29.05 -14.12
CA LYS A 520 -44.66 28.65 -15.47
C LYS A 520 -46.16 28.33 -15.54
N LYS A 521 -46.74 27.68 -14.52
CA LYS A 521 -48.20 27.49 -14.42
C LYS A 521 -48.93 28.83 -14.43
N LYS A 522 -48.51 29.79 -13.60
CA LYS A 522 -49.12 31.14 -13.50
C LYS A 522 -49.01 31.97 -14.79
N VAL A 523 -47.89 31.88 -15.49
CA VAL A 523 -47.73 32.49 -16.83
C VAL A 523 -48.73 31.86 -17.81
N SER A 524 -48.79 30.52 -17.89
CA SER A 524 -49.69 29.81 -18.81
C SER A 524 -51.19 30.05 -18.54
N THR A 525 -51.60 30.30 -17.29
CA THR A 525 -52.99 30.71 -17.00
C THR A 525 -53.28 32.14 -17.48
N LEU A 526 -52.38 33.10 -17.22
CA LEU A 526 -52.54 34.48 -17.65
C LEU A 526 -52.50 34.62 -19.19
N GLU A 527 -51.68 33.83 -19.88
CA GLU A 527 -51.65 33.77 -21.35
C GLU A 527 -53.00 33.31 -21.94
N LYS A 528 -53.62 32.29 -21.32
CA LYS A 528 -54.95 31.79 -21.73
C LYS A 528 -56.05 32.81 -21.46
N GLU A 529 -55.97 33.56 -20.37
CA GLU A 529 -56.91 34.65 -20.07
C GLU A 529 -56.77 35.82 -21.06
N VAL A 530 -55.55 36.26 -21.38
CA VAL A 530 -55.31 37.29 -22.41
C VAL A 530 -55.81 36.82 -23.78
N ALA A 531 -55.61 35.55 -24.15
CA ALA A 531 -56.16 34.99 -25.38
C ALA A 531 -57.70 34.96 -25.39
N ARG A 532 -58.33 34.62 -24.25
CA ARG A 532 -59.79 34.64 -24.09
C ARG A 532 -60.37 36.04 -24.22
N PHE A 533 -59.74 37.05 -23.61
CA PHE A 533 -60.16 38.45 -23.76
C PHE A 533 -59.97 38.96 -25.20
N ALA A 534 -58.89 38.55 -25.89
CA ALA A 534 -58.69 38.90 -27.29
C ALA A 534 -59.78 38.33 -28.22
N LEU A 535 -60.23 37.09 -27.96
CA LEU A 535 -61.35 36.47 -28.67
C LEU A 535 -62.67 37.24 -28.42
N ALA A 536 -63.04 37.45 -27.15
CA ALA A 536 -64.26 38.16 -26.76
C ALA A 536 -64.29 39.61 -27.28
N LEU A 537 -63.14 40.28 -27.32
CA LEU A 537 -63.00 41.61 -27.92
C LEU A 537 -63.27 41.58 -29.43
N SER A 538 -62.82 40.53 -30.14
CA SER A 538 -63.08 40.37 -31.57
C SER A 538 -64.58 40.15 -31.86
N GLU A 539 -65.22 39.25 -31.10
CA GLU A 539 -66.66 38.97 -31.18
C GLU A 539 -67.52 40.20 -30.86
N THR A 540 -67.14 40.97 -29.84
CA THR A 540 -67.81 42.22 -29.46
C THR A 540 -67.63 43.32 -30.52
N ASN A 541 -66.43 43.46 -31.11
CA ASN A 541 -66.20 44.40 -32.22
C ASN A 541 -66.99 44.00 -33.49
N ALA A 542 -67.10 42.71 -33.80
CA ALA A 542 -67.93 42.22 -34.90
C ALA A 542 -69.41 42.54 -34.68
N SER A 543 -69.90 42.36 -33.44
CA SER A 543 -71.28 42.66 -33.04
C SER A 543 -71.60 44.16 -33.08
N LEU A 544 -70.67 45.02 -32.64
CA LEU A 544 -70.79 46.48 -32.78
C LEU A 544 -70.86 46.91 -34.24
N ASN A 545 -70.06 46.29 -35.12
CA ASN A 545 -70.08 46.59 -36.55
C ASN A 545 -71.40 46.17 -37.22
N THR A 546 -71.98 45.01 -36.87
CA THR A 546 -73.26 44.58 -37.46
C THR A 546 -74.44 45.42 -36.97
N VAL A 547 -74.53 45.71 -35.67
CA VAL A 547 -75.58 46.61 -35.11
C VAL A 547 -75.42 48.02 -35.66
N GLY A 548 -74.20 48.58 -35.63
CA GLY A 548 -73.90 49.91 -36.15
C GLY A 548 -74.08 50.05 -37.67
N LYS A 549 -74.04 48.94 -38.43
CA LYS A 549 -74.41 48.89 -39.85
C LYS A 549 -75.93 48.87 -40.02
N ALA A 550 -76.64 48.02 -39.26
CA ALA A 550 -78.10 47.92 -39.30
C ALA A 550 -78.83 49.22 -38.91
N ILE A 551 -78.26 49.99 -37.97
CA ILE A 551 -78.75 51.34 -37.63
C ILE A 551 -78.64 52.28 -38.83
N ARG A 552 -77.43 52.41 -39.41
CA ARG A 552 -77.13 53.34 -40.51
C ARG A 552 -77.85 53.02 -41.81
N GLU A 553 -77.86 51.76 -42.23
CA GLU A 553 -78.36 51.37 -43.56
C GLU A 553 -79.86 51.06 -43.60
N LYS A 554 -80.49 50.75 -42.46
CA LYS A 554 -81.88 50.28 -42.43
C LYS A 554 -82.76 51.04 -41.44
N ARG A 555 -82.43 51.06 -40.15
CA ARG A 555 -83.38 51.56 -39.13
C ARG A 555 -83.51 53.08 -39.08
N SER A 556 -82.41 53.83 -39.25
CA SER A 556 -82.48 55.30 -39.35
C SER A 556 -83.24 55.76 -40.61
N PRO A 557 -82.91 55.29 -41.84
CA PRO A 557 -83.66 55.66 -43.04
C PRO A 557 -85.15 55.29 -42.98
N ALA A 558 -85.49 54.12 -42.40
CA ALA A 558 -86.88 53.68 -42.26
C ALA A 558 -87.70 54.60 -41.33
N LEU A 559 -87.13 55.07 -40.22
CA LEU A 559 -87.82 56.01 -39.34
C LEU A 559 -88.05 57.37 -40.02
N THR A 560 -87.03 57.93 -40.67
CA THR A 560 -87.15 59.20 -41.42
C THR A 560 -88.17 59.08 -42.56
N GLN A 561 -88.25 57.93 -43.23
CA GLN A 561 -89.25 57.67 -44.27
C GLN A 561 -90.68 57.52 -43.70
N ALA A 562 -90.82 56.91 -42.51
CA ALA A 562 -92.12 56.82 -41.83
C ALA A 562 -92.62 58.22 -41.40
N GLN A 563 -91.74 59.01 -40.77
CA GLN A 563 -92.05 60.39 -40.32
C GLN A 563 -92.46 61.31 -41.46
N ARG A 564 -91.75 61.25 -42.60
CA ARG A 564 -92.15 62.01 -43.81
C ARG A 564 -93.55 61.61 -44.28
N ARG A 565 -93.85 60.31 -44.30
CA ARG A 565 -95.19 59.80 -44.70
C ARG A 565 -96.30 60.19 -43.72
N SER A 566 -96.00 60.27 -42.41
CA SER A 566 -96.93 60.85 -41.43
C SER A 566 -97.28 62.29 -41.79
N GLN A 567 -96.28 63.14 -42.00
CA GLN A 567 -96.48 64.57 -42.32
C GLN A 567 -97.20 64.79 -43.66
N GLU A 568 -96.84 64.03 -44.70
CA GLU A 568 -97.52 64.06 -46.01
C GLU A 568 -99.00 63.66 -45.90
N HIS A 569 -99.33 62.70 -45.02
CA HIS A 569 -100.69 62.22 -44.81
C HIS A 569 -101.54 63.14 -43.91
N GLU A 570 -100.95 63.74 -42.88
CA GLU A 570 -101.59 64.78 -42.06
C GLU A 570 -101.97 66.01 -42.91
N ALA A 571 -101.05 66.48 -43.76
CA ALA A 571 -101.33 67.57 -44.70
C ALA A 571 -102.46 67.21 -45.68
N SER A 572 -102.50 65.95 -46.13
CA SER A 572 -103.58 65.44 -47.01
C SER A 572 -104.94 65.41 -46.31
N ILE A 573 -104.99 65.06 -45.02
CA ILE A 573 -106.22 65.11 -44.20
C ILE A 573 -106.67 66.55 -43.96
N ALA A 574 -105.75 67.46 -43.64
CA ALA A 574 -106.06 68.88 -43.48
C ALA A 574 -106.66 69.50 -44.76
N SER A 575 -106.12 69.15 -45.93
CA SER A 575 -106.67 69.57 -47.22
C SER A 575 -108.07 69.01 -47.47
N ALA A 576 -108.34 67.74 -47.16
CA ALA A 576 -109.65 67.13 -47.36
C ALA A 576 -110.72 67.67 -46.38
N ALA A 577 -110.33 68.02 -45.15
CA ALA A 577 -111.22 68.67 -44.19
C ALA A 577 -111.60 70.10 -44.63
N ALA A 578 -110.65 70.86 -45.19
CA ALA A 578 -110.91 72.18 -45.76
C ALA A 578 -111.83 72.11 -47.00
N GLU A 579 -111.65 71.10 -47.86
CA GLU A 579 -112.48 70.86 -49.06
C GLU A 579 -113.98 70.76 -48.69
N ILE A 580 -114.31 69.96 -47.67
CA ILE A 580 -115.69 69.82 -47.13
C ILE A 580 -116.24 71.16 -46.61
N GLN A 581 -115.42 71.96 -45.91
CA GLN A 581 -115.85 73.22 -45.31
C GLN A 581 -116.31 74.29 -46.32
N THR A 582 -115.96 74.14 -47.60
CA THR A 582 -116.34 75.11 -48.66
C THR A 582 -117.72 74.84 -49.29
N ILE A 583 -118.36 73.71 -49.01
CA ILE A 583 -119.58 73.28 -49.70
C ILE A 583 -120.84 73.71 -48.91
N THR A 584 -121.31 74.94 -49.13
CA THR A 584 -122.48 75.50 -48.45
C THR A 584 -123.79 75.32 -49.25
N ILE A 585 -124.62 74.37 -48.82
CA ILE A 585 -125.90 74.04 -49.47
C ILE A 585 -127.06 74.94 -48.99
N THR A 586 -127.01 75.43 -47.74
CA THR A 586 -128.12 76.16 -47.11
C THR A 586 -128.65 77.39 -47.88
N PRO A 587 -127.84 78.23 -48.56
CA PRO A 587 -128.39 79.38 -49.31
C PRO A 587 -129.24 78.96 -50.52
N LEU A 588 -128.99 77.77 -51.08
CA LEU A 588 -129.72 77.25 -52.24
C LEU A 588 -131.09 76.69 -51.84
N GLU A 589 -131.20 76.12 -50.63
CA GLU A 589 -132.45 75.59 -50.08
C GLU A 589 -133.39 76.72 -49.62
N GLU A 590 -132.86 77.83 -49.09
CA GLU A 590 -133.68 79.01 -48.77
C GLU A 590 -134.22 79.74 -50.01
N THR A 591 -133.47 79.76 -51.11
CA THR A 591 -133.89 80.39 -52.37
C THR A 591 -134.93 79.57 -53.13
N GLU A 592 -134.83 78.24 -53.13
CA GLU A 592 -135.90 77.34 -53.59
C GLU A 592 -137.22 77.62 -52.85
N LYS A 593 -137.14 77.79 -51.52
CA LYS A 593 -138.29 78.06 -50.65
C LYS A 593 -138.99 79.38 -50.97
N LYS A 594 -138.23 80.43 -51.33
CA LYS A 594 -138.77 81.71 -51.82
C LYS A 594 -139.42 81.59 -53.19
N LEU A 595 -138.74 81.01 -54.17
CA LEU A 595 -139.25 80.84 -55.54
C LEU A 595 -140.58 80.05 -55.55
N THR A 596 -140.70 79.07 -54.65
CA THR A 596 -141.95 78.30 -54.46
C THR A 596 -143.11 79.17 -53.96
N GLN A 597 -142.84 80.14 -53.06
CA GLN A 597 -143.86 81.06 -52.55
C GLN A 597 -144.25 82.14 -53.57
N GLU A 598 -143.28 82.70 -54.30
CA GLU A 598 -143.54 83.68 -55.38
C GLU A 598 -144.36 83.06 -56.51
N LEU A 599 -144.06 81.80 -56.89
CA LEU A 599 -144.85 81.05 -57.89
C LEU A 599 -146.30 80.80 -57.44
N GLN A 600 -146.54 80.61 -56.14
CA GLN A 600 -147.89 80.43 -55.60
C GLN A 600 -148.70 81.74 -55.69
N GLN A 601 -148.12 82.86 -55.25
CA GLN A 601 -148.76 84.18 -55.31
C GLN A 601 -149.06 84.62 -56.75
N LEU A 602 -148.15 84.33 -57.70
CA LEU A 602 -148.35 84.63 -59.12
C LEU A 602 -149.46 83.79 -59.78
N LYS A 603 -149.79 82.61 -59.24
CA LYS A 603 -150.95 81.82 -59.70
C LYS A 603 -152.25 82.40 -59.16
N GLU A 604 -152.32 82.67 -57.87
CA GLU A 604 -153.52 83.21 -57.20
C GLU A 604 -153.94 84.57 -57.80
N ALA A 605 -152.97 85.43 -58.13
CA ALA A 605 -153.24 86.69 -58.83
C ALA A 605 -153.72 86.49 -60.29
N ALA A 606 -153.27 85.43 -60.99
CA ALA A 606 -153.64 85.16 -62.38
C ALA A 606 -155.03 84.50 -62.55
N GLU A 607 -155.67 84.07 -61.45
CA GLU A 607 -157.06 83.60 -61.41
C GLU A 607 -158.06 84.74 -61.14
N ALA A 608 -157.62 85.85 -60.53
CA ALA A 608 -158.49 86.98 -60.16
C ALA A 608 -158.83 87.91 -61.35
N GLU A 609 -157.87 88.19 -62.24
CA GLU A 609 -158.07 89.03 -63.43
C GLU A 609 -157.79 88.23 -64.71
N PRO A 610 -158.79 87.51 -65.26
CA PRO A 610 -158.56 86.52 -66.32
C PRO A 610 -158.10 87.11 -67.67
N GLU A 611 -158.28 88.42 -67.90
CA GLU A 611 -157.89 89.10 -69.14
C GLU A 611 -156.47 89.70 -69.14
N ASP A 612 -155.76 89.79 -67.99
CA ASP A 612 -154.35 90.23 -68.02
C ASP A 612 -153.40 89.11 -68.46
N ALA A 613 -153.02 89.18 -69.74
CA ALA A 613 -152.05 88.28 -70.35
C ALA A 613 -150.62 88.41 -69.78
N ALA A 614 -150.26 89.53 -69.12
CA ALA A 614 -148.93 89.75 -68.56
C ALA A 614 -148.67 88.92 -67.29
N LEU A 615 -149.70 88.71 -66.47
CA LEU A 615 -149.63 87.89 -65.25
C LEU A 615 -149.37 86.41 -65.57
N LYS A 616 -150.10 85.83 -66.53
CA LYS A 616 -149.94 84.42 -66.94
C LYS A 616 -148.54 84.09 -67.46
N LYS A 617 -147.85 85.05 -68.09
CA LYS A 617 -146.45 84.86 -68.50
C LYS A 617 -145.50 84.77 -67.31
N LYS A 618 -145.60 85.69 -66.34
CA LYS A 618 -144.74 85.70 -65.13
C LYS A 618 -144.82 84.39 -64.33
N ALA A 619 -146.01 83.81 -64.23
CA ALA A 619 -146.21 82.52 -63.56
C ALA A 619 -145.51 81.35 -64.27
N ALA A 620 -145.37 81.38 -65.60
CA ALA A 620 -144.64 80.36 -66.35
C ALA A 620 -143.12 80.50 -66.21
N ASP A 621 -142.60 81.73 -66.33
CA ASP A 621 -141.16 82.02 -66.22
C ASP A 621 -140.62 81.64 -64.81
N ALA A 622 -141.40 81.89 -63.75
CA ALA A 622 -141.05 81.52 -62.37
C ALA A 622 -141.00 79.99 -62.13
N ALA A 623 -141.84 79.21 -62.81
CA ALA A 623 -141.85 77.75 -62.68
C ALA A 623 -140.58 77.10 -63.25
N LEU A 624 -140.02 77.68 -64.32
CA LEU A 624 -138.78 77.19 -64.93
C LEU A 624 -137.57 77.39 -64.01
N MET A 625 -137.45 78.57 -63.39
CA MET A 625 -136.35 78.88 -62.46
C MET A 625 -136.30 77.95 -61.24
N LEU A 626 -137.47 77.51 -60.73
CA LEU A 626 -137.53 76.57 -59.61
C LEU A 626 -136.93 75.20 -59.99
N SER A 627 -137.24 74.68 -61.18
CA SER A 627 -136.71 73.41 -61.68
C SER A 627 -135.18 73.44 -61.87
N GLU A 628 -134.65 74.56 -62.35
CA GLU A 628 -133.20 74.75 -62.53
C GLU A 628 -132.46 74.85 -61.17
N HIS A 629 -133.10 75.45 -60.16
CA HIS A 629 -132.57 75.51 -58.79
C HIS A 629 -132.44 74.11 -58.14
N GLN A 630 -133.48 73.27 -58.29
CA GLN A 630 -133.50 71.91 -57.73
C GLN A 630 -132.38 71.03 -58.28
N SER A 631 -132.06 71.14 -59.58
CA SER A 631 -130.94 70.41 -60.19
C SER A 631 -129.58 70.75 -59.55
N ARG A 632 -129.37 72.03 -59.21
CA ARG A 632 -128.11 72.52 -58.61
C ARG A 632 -127.93 72.04 -57.17
N ILE A 633 -129.02 71.90 -56.41
CA ILE A 633 -129.00 71.32 -55.05
C ILE A 633 -128.59 69.85 -55.08
N ALA A 634 -129.14 69.07 -56.02
CA ALA A 634 -128.82 67.65 -56.18
C ALA A 634 -127.33 67.41 -56.51
N GLU A 635 -126.76 68.18 -57.46
CA GLU A 635 -125.35 68.10 -57.83
C GLU A 635 -124.41 68.44 -56.64
N THR A 636 -124.81 69.41 -55.82
CA THR A 636 -124.00 69.86 -54.67
C THR A 636 -123.96 68.82 -53.54
N ARG A 637 -125.08 68.12 -53.27
CA ARG A 637 -125.13 67.00 -52.30
C ARG A 637 -124.25 65.81 -52.72
N LEU A 638 -124.12 65.55 -54.03
CA LEU A 638 -123.24 64.48 -54.53
C LEU A 638 -121.75 64.79 -54.29
N LYS A 639 -121.33 66.05 -54.42
CA LYS A 639 -119.94 66.47 -54.16
C LYS A 639 -119.58 66.38 -52.67
N LEU A 640 -120.51 66.77 -51.78
CA LEU A 640 -120.31 66.68 -50.33
C LEU A 640 -120.07 65.22 -49.89
N THR A 641 -120.96 64.30 -50.26
CA THR A 641 -120.87 62.88 -49.87
C THR A 641 -119.62 62.17 -50.42
N GLN A 642 -119.12 62.58 -51.60
CA GLN A 642 -117.84 62.09 -52.13
C GLN A 642 -116.63 62.58 -51.31
N ALA A 643 -116.64 63.84 -50.84
CA ALA A 643 -115.58 64.38 -50.00
C ALA A 643 -115.54 63.74 -48.60
N GLU A 644 -116.70 63.48 -48.00
CA GLU A 644 -116.82 62.77 -46.71
C GLU A 644 -116.25 61.35 -46.77
N ALA A 645 -116.56 60.60 -47.84
CA ALA A 645 -116.01 59.25 -48.07
C ALA A 645 -114.48 59.24 -48.24
N ARG A 646 -113.91 60.29 -48.85
CA ARG A 646 -112.47 60.51 -49.00
C ARG A 646 -111.79 60.78 -47.65
N LEU A 647 -112.41 61.59 -46.79
CA LEU A 647 -111.90 61.85 -45.43
C LEU A 647 -111.89 60.57 -44.58
N ALA A 648 -112.98 59.79 -44.61
CA ALA A 648 -113.11 58.56 -43.84
C ALA A 648 -112.13 57.44 -44.27
N THR A 649 -111.69 57.43 -45.53
CA THR A 649 -110.65 56.51 -46.02
C THR A 649 -109.25 56.96 -45.63
N LEU A 650 -108.94 58.26 -45.69
CA LEU A 650 -107.66 58.80 -45.20
C LEU A 650 -107.47 58.56 -43.70
N GLN A 651 -108.50 58.78 -42.88
CA GLN A 651 -108.44 58.55 -41.43
C GLN A 651 -108.10 57.10 -41.05
N LYS A 652 -108.56 56.10 -41.83
CA LYS A 652 -108.23 54.68 -41.62
C LYS A 652 -106.77 54.33 -41.94
N LEU A 653 -106.12 55.09 -42.82
CA LEU A 653 -104.69 54.91 -43.14
C LEU A 653 -103.77 55.48 -42.05
N THR A 654 -104.21 56.51 -41.33
CA THR A 654 -103.41 57.17 -40.28
C THR A 654 -102.98 56.21 -39.17
N THR A 655 -103.86 55.32 -38.73
CA THR A 655 -103.54 54.34 -37.67
C THR A 655 -102.49 53.32 -38.11
N ALA A 656 -102.49 52.93 -39.39
CA ALA A 656 -101.49 52.05 -39.97
C ALA A 656 -100.13 52.76 -40.14
N ILE A 657 -100.12 54.05 -40.49
CA ILE A 657 -98.89 54.85 -40.61
C ILE A 657 -98.27 55.06 -39.21
N ALA A 658 -99.05 55.51 -38.23
CA ALA A 658 -98.58 55.71 -36.85
C ALA A 658 -98.07 54.40 -36.20
N SER A 659 -98.70 53.26 -36.50
CA SER A 659 -98.22 51.94 -36.04
C SER A 659 -96.85 51.58 -36.64
N ASN A 660 -96.62 51.89 -37.93
CA ASN A 660 -95.32 51.67 -38.57
C ASN A 660 -94.24 52.63 -38.05
N GLU A 661 -94.57 53.90 -37.80
CA GLU A 661 -93.62 54.86 -37.22
C GLU A 661 -93.20 54.46 -35.79
N SER A 662 -94.16 54.12 -34.94
CA SER A 662 -93.91 53.61 -33.58
C SER A 662 -93.01 52.35 -33.60
N LYS A 663 -93.30 51.42 -34.51
CA LYS A 663 -92.50 50.19 -34.70
C LYS A 663 -91.08 50.47 -35.18
N ALA A 664 -90.89 51.44 -36.09
CA ALA A 664 -89.56 51.85 -36.55
C ALA A 664 -88.76 52.56 -35.45
N SER A 665 -89.42 53.43 -34.67
CA SER A 665 -88.83 54.13 -33.54
C SER A 665 -88.37 53.16 -32.44
N LEU A 666 -89.24 52.24 -32.01
CA LEU A 666 -88.91 51.21 -31.02
C LEU A 666 -87.74 50.32 -31.47
N GLN A 667 -87.72 49.92 -32.74
CA GLN A 667 -86.61 49.14 -33.29
C GLN A 667 -85.29 49.92 -33.31
N LEU A 668 -85.31 51.22 -33.59
CA LEU A 668 -84.13 52.07 -33.53
C LEU A 668 -83.64 52.23 -32.08
N GLN A 669 -84.54 52.52 -31.14
CA GLN A 669 -84.22 52.61 -29.71
C GLN A 669 -83.55 51.33 -29.19
N GLN A 670 -84.17 50.16 -29.41
CA GLN A 670 -83.62 48.86 -29.01
C GLN A 670 -82.21 48.61 -29.60
N SER A 671 -81.92 49.13 -30.79
CA SER A 671 -80.59 49.02 -31.41
C SER A 671 -79.56 49.93 -30.75
N ASN A 672 -79.98 51.13 -30.35
CA ASN A 672 -79.13 52.09 -29.66
C ASN A 672 -78.80 51.60 -28.23
N GLU A 673 -79.77 51.01 -27.53
CA GLU A 673 -79.58 50.33 -26.25
C GLU A 673 -78.62 49.13 -26.39
N GLN A 674 -78.79 48.30 -27.42
CA GLN A 674 -77.86 47.21 -27.76
C GLN A 674 -76.44 47.72 -28.11
N LEU A 675 -76.32 48.86 -28.78
CA LEU A 675 -75.03 49.45 -29.11
C LEU A 675 -74.35 50.07 -27.88
N GLN A 676 -75.13 50.67 -26.96
CA GLN A 676 -74.61 51.14 -25.67
C GLN A 676 -74.09 49.98 -24.80
N THR A 677 -74.87 48.90 -24.62
CA THR A 677 -74.42 47.74 -23.82
C THR A 677 -73.18 47.09 -24.41
N LEU A 678 -73.15 46.82 -25.73
CA LEU A 678 -71.95 46.31 -26.42
C LEU A 678 -70.75 47.25 -26.31
N SER A 679 -70.95 48.58 -26.30
CA SER A 679 -69.86 49.54 -26.11
C SER A 679 -69.30 49.53 -24.67
N GLY A 680 -70.17 49.34 -23.68
CA GLY A 680 -69.79 49.14 -22.28
C GLY A 680 -68.97 47.87 -22.08
N SER A 681 -69.47 46.72 -22.55
CA SER A 681 -68.75 45.45 -22.49
C SER A 681 -67.42 45.49 -23.25
N ARG A 682 -67.35 46.20 -24.39
CA ARG A 682 -66.08 46.44 -25.08
C ARG A 682 -65.07 47.22 -24.21
N SER A 683 -65.53 48.23 -23.48
CA SER A 683 -64.67 48.99 -22.56
C SER A 683 -64.18 48.12 -21.40
N GLU A 684 -65.07 47.33 -20.81
CA GLU A 684 -64.76 46.40 -19.72
C GLU A 684 -63.74 45.33 -20.14
N ILE A 685 -63.93 44.71 -21.32
CA ILE A 685 -62.98 43.74 -21.88
C ILE A 685 -61.62 44.39 -22.14
N LEU A 686 -61.57 45.66 -22.58
CA LEU A 686 -60.31 46.39 -22.79
C LEU A 686 -59.58 46.68 -21.47
N THR A 687 -60.27 47.09 -20.41
CA THR A 687 -59.70 47.29 -19.07
C THR A 687 -59.16 45.98 -18.51
N ASN A 688 -60.00 44.93 -18.47
CA ASN A 688 -59.63 43.63 -17.92
C ASN A 688 -58.43 43.02 -18.69
N MET A 689 -58.43 43.11 -20.03
CA MET A 689 -57.28 42.67 -20.85
C MET A 689 -56.00 43.48 -20.54
N ALA A 690 -56.09 44.78 -20.26
CA ALA A 690 -54.93 45.59 -19.89
C ALA A 690 -54.36 45.17 -18.52
N GLU A 691 -55.22 44.91 -17.54
CA GLU A 691 -54.83 44.41 -16.22
C GLU A 691 -54.19 43.02 -16.30
N THR A 692 -54.82 42.05 -16.99
CA THR A 692 -54.23 40.72 -17.19
C THR A 692 -52.89 40.79 -17.94
N LYS A 693 -52.73 41.71 -18.90
CA LYS A 693 -51.43 41.95 -19.58
C LYS A 693 -50.38 42.53 -18.64
N ALA A 694 -50.74 43.43 -17.73
CA ALA A 694 -49.82 43.94 -16.71
C ALA A 694 -49.39 42.84 -15.72
N LEU A 695 -50.34 42.00 -15.27
CA LEU A 695 -50.07 40.82 -14.44
C LEU A 695 -49.16 39.81 -15.16
N LEU A 696 -49.40 39.54 -16.45
CA LEU A 696 -48.57 38.68 -17.29
C LEU A 696 -47.14 39.22 -17.44
N ALA A 697 -46.98 40.53 -17.66
CA ALA A 697 -45.66 41.17 -17.72
C ALA A 697 -44.91 41.05 -16.37
N ALA A 698 -45.59 41.26 -15.24
CA ALA A 698 -45.02 41.05 -13.91
C ALA A 698 -44.66 39.57 -13.65
N ALA A 699 -45.51 38.63 -14.08
CA ALA A 699 -45.29 37.20 -13.94
C ALA A 699 -44.09 36.72 -14.79
N ASN A 700 -43.90 37.26 -15.99
CA ASN A 700 -42.75 36.98 -16.85
C ASN A 700 -41.45 37.59 -16.30
N LYS A 701 -41.49 38.80 -15.73
CA LYS A 701 -40.34 39.38 -15.00
C LYS A 701 -39.91 38.50 -13.82
N GLN A 702 -40.86 37.96 -13.07
CA GLN A 702 -40.60 37.00 -11.98
C GLN A 702 -40.08 35.64 -12.49
N LEU A 703 -40.55 35.16 -13.65
CA LEU A 703 -40.04 33.93 -14.26
C LEU A 703 -38.55 34.07 -14.63
N ALA A 704 -38.16 35.17 -15.27
CA ALA A 704 -36.76 35.45 -15.64
C ALA A 704 -35.83 35.54 -14.41
N LEU A 705 -36.28 36.19 -13.34
CA LEU A 705 -35.53 36.25 -12.07
C LEU A 705 -35.32 34.86 -11.46
N ARG A 706 -36.36 33.99 -11.47
CA ARG A 706 -36.26 32.62 -10.97
C ARG A 706 -35.37 31.74 -11.85
N GLN A 707 -35.42 31.89 -13.18
CA GLN A 707 -34.50 31.20 -14.09
C GLN A 707 -33.04 31.55 -13.81
N SER A 708 -32.73 32.82 -13.50
CA SER A 708 -31.40 33.23 -13.06
C SER A 708 -30.99 32.60 -11.71
N ALA A 709 -31.94 32.47 -10.77
CA ALA A 709 -31.71 31.81 -9.48
C ALA A 709 -31.45 30.30 -9.62
N LEU A 710 -32.19 29.60 -10.50
CA LEU A 710 -31.96 28.18 -10.81
C LEU A 710 -30.56 27.96 -11.36
N LYS A 711 -30.13 28.74 -12.37
CA LYS A 711 -28.78 28.62 -12.94
C LYS A 711 -27.69 28.78 -11.88
N LYS A 712 -27.87 29.71 -10.93
CA LYS A 712 -26.95 29.89 -9.79
C LYS A 712 -26.97 28.71 -8.81
N ALA A 713 -28.11 28.03 -8.65
CA ALA A 713 -28.21 26.81 -7.85
C ALA A 713 -27.51 25.62 -8.54
N GLU A 714 -27.66 25.48 -9.86
CA GLU A 714 -26.96 24.49 -10.70
C GLU A 714 -25.43 24.71 -10.63
N GLU A 715 -24.97 25.95 -10.84
CA GLU A 715 -23.56 26.35 -10.74
C GLU A 715 -22.99 26.10 -9.33
N ARG A 716 -23.76 26.43 -8.27
CA ARG A 716 -23.39 26.14 -6.87
C ARG A 716 -23.30 24.64 -6.60
N LEU A 717 -24.24 23.85 -7.09
CA LEU A 717 -24.24 22.39 -6.91
C LEU A 717 -23.03 21.74 -7.59
N GLN A 718 -22.73 22.13 -8.83
CA GLN A 718 -21.57 21.61 -9.54
C GLN A 718 -20.26 22.02 -8.83
N SER A 719 -20.17 23.27 -8.35
CA SER A 719 -19.04 23.74 -7.55
C SER A 719 -18.84 22.90 -6.27
N LYS A 720 -19.92 22.62 -5.52
CA LYS A 720 -19.85 21.79 -4.31
C LYS A 720 -19.55 20.32 -4.58
N LYS A 721 -20.07 19.76 -5.68
CA LYS A 721 -19.70 18.40 -6.13
C LYS A 721 -18.23 18.30 -6.50
N ASN A 722 -17.66 19.32 -7.15
CA ASN A 722 -16.23 19.39 -7.42
C ASN A 722 -15.41 19.50 -6.11
N SER A 723 -15.82 20.33 -5.14
CA SER A 723 -15.06 20.49 -3.88
C SER A 723 -15.09 19.25 -2.98
N ARG A 724 -16.07 18.34 -3.11
CA ARG A 724 -16.10 17.05 -2.40
C ARG A 724 -14.93 16.11 -2.79
N ALA A 725 -14.37 16.25 -3.99
CA ALA A 725 -13.35 15.34 -4.50
C ALA A 725 -12.03 15.38 -3.68
N GLY A 726 -11.62 16.56 -3.20
CA GLY A 726 -10.42 16.73 -2.38
C GLY A 726 -10.48 15.97 -1.04
N PRO A 727 -11.47 16.22 -0.18
CA PRO A 727 -11.66 15.47 1.06
C PRO A 727 -11.84 13.96 0.86
N ALA A 728 -12.44 13.52 -0.24
CA ALA A 728 -12.56 12.10 -0.56
C ALA A 728 -11.20 11.45 -0.87
N ALA A 729 -10.35 12.12 -1.67
CA ALA A 729 -9.01 11.64 -1.99
C ALA A 729 -8.09 11.62 -0.75
N GLU A 730 -8.13 12.66 0.08
CA GLU A 730 -7.32 12.71 1.31
C GLU A 730 -7.78 11.66 2.34
N LEU A 731 -9.08 11.37 2.44
CA LEU A 731 -9.58 10.25 3.25
C LEU A 731 -9.09 8.89 2.72
N GLN A 732 -9.10 8.68 1.40
CA GLN A 732 -8.58 7.44 0.80
C GLN A 732 -7.09 7.25 1.11
N LYS A 733 -6.29 8.30 0.96
CA LYS A 733 -4.86 8.34 1.27
C LYS A 733 -4.58 8.08 2.76
N ALA A 734 -5.32 8.72 3.67
CA ALA A 734 -5.22 8.48 5.10
C ALA A 734 -5.56 7.02 5.47
N LEU A 735 -6.62 6.46 4.88
CA LEU A 735 -7.00 5.05 5.08
C LEU A 735 -5.94 4.06 4.57
N SER A 736 -5.30 4.32 3.42
CA SER A 736 -4.21 3.47 2.94
C SER A 736 -2.99 3.51 3.86
N PHE A 737 -2.62 4.69 4.38
CA PHE A 737 -1.50 4.85 5.30
C PHE A 737 -1.79 4.23 6.68
N GLU A 738 -3.00 4.43 7.22
CA GLU A 738 -3.44 3.79 8.47
C GLU A 738 -3.49 2.25 8.33
N LYS A 739 -3.82 1.72 7.15
CA LYS A 739 -3.72 0.28 6.85
C LYS A 739 -2.26 -0.19 6.85
N GLU A 740 -1.38 0.48 6.13
CA GLU A 740 0.04 0.13 6.02
C GLU A 740 0.72 0.11 7.41
N LEU A 741 0.44 1.10 8.25
CA LEU A 741 0.92 1.14 9.64
C LEU A 741 0.39 -0.02 10.49
N LYS A 742 -0.87 -0.43 10.32
CA LYS A 742 -1.42 -1.61 11.00
C LYS A 742 -0.76 -2.91 10.56
N GLU A 743 -0.45 -3.05 9.27
CA GLU A 743 0.24 -4.24 8.73
C GLU A 743 1.70 -4.29 9.23
N LYS A 744 2.41 -3.15 9.22
CA LYS A 744 3.75 -3.01 9.83
C LYS A 744 3.73 -3.30 11.34
N LEU A 745 2.73 -2.80 12.08
CA LEU A 745 2.58 -3.04 13.51
C LEU A 745 2.33 -4.52 13.82
N LYS A 746 1.45 -5.19 13.05
CA LYS A 746 1.21 -6.65 13.16
C LYS A 746 2.50 -7.44 12.91
N PHE A 747 3.29 -7.08 11.88
CA PHE A 747 4.58 -7.71 11.60
C PHE A 747 5.56 -7.58 12.77
N TRP A 748 5.81 -6.36 13.27
CA TRP A 748 6.76 -6.17 14.37
C TRP A 748 6.27 -6.78 15.70
N GLN A 749 4.97 -6.83 15.95
CA GLN A 749 4.40 -7.57 17.10
C GLN A 749 4.67 -9.08 16.99
N ALA A 750 4.52 -9.67 15.80
CA ALA A 750 4.88 -11.07 15.56
C ALA A 750 6.39 -11.30 15.73
N ALA A 751 7.23 -10.41 15.19
CA ALA A 751 8.69 -10.47 15.35
C ALA A 751 9.12 -10.40 16.83
N LYS A 752 8.44 -9.60 17.66
CA LYS A 752 8.68 -9.52 19.12
C LYS A 752 8.37 -10.84 19.85
N VAL A 753 7.36 -11.58 19.40
CA VAL A 753 7.04 -12.91 19.93
C VAL A 753 8.09 -13.92 19.45
N ASN A 754 8.48 -13.86 18.17
CA ASN A 754 9.49 -14.74 17.59
C ASN A 754 10.86 -14.60 18.28
N ALA A 755 11.35 -13.37 18.47
CA ALA A 755 12.62 -13.11 19.17
C ALA A 755 12.62 -13.69 20.60
N ARG A 756 11.49 -13.62 21.31
CA ARG A 756 11.33 -14.26 22.64
C ARG A 756 11.35 -15.79 22.55
N ALA A 757 10.65 -16.37 21.57
CA ALA A 757 10.62 -17.81 21.35
C ALA A 757 12.01 -18.36 20.99
N LEU A 758 12.80 -17.63 20.20
CA LEU A 758 14.18 -17.98 19.88
C LEU A 758 15.09 -17.98 21.12
N VAL A 759 15.06 -16.92 21.94
CA VAL A 759 15.86 -16.87 23.19
C VAL A 759 15.48 -17.99 24.17
N ILE A 760 14.20 -18.35 24.27
CA ILE A 760 13.74 -19.51 25.07
C ILE A 760 14.25 -20.83 24.45
N THR A 761 14.25 -20.94 23.13
CA THR A 761 14.72 -22.13 22.40
C THR A 761 16.24 -22.32 22.56
N GLU A 762 17.03 -21.25 22.46
CA GLU A 762 18.48 -21.26 22.71
C GLU A 762 18.79 -21.70 24.15
N LYS A 763 18.07 -21.14 25.14
CA LYS A 763 18.22 -21.53 26.55
C LYS A 763 17.80 -22.98 26.82
N ARG A 764 16.75 -23.48 26.15
CA ARG A 764 16.35 -24.89 26.21
C ARG A 764 17.44 -25.79 25.64
N ASP A 765 17.99 -25.42 24.48
CA ASP A 765 19.00 -26.23 23.79
C ASP A 765 20.35 -26.21 24.56
N SER A 766 20.71 -25.10 25.22
CA SER A 766 21.89 -25.06 26.11
C SER A 766 21.70 -25.91 27.37
N LEU A 767 20.55 -25.79 28.05
CA LEU A 767 20.23 -26.62 29.22
C LEU A 767 20.17 -28.12 28.89
N LYS A 768 19.68 -28.47 27.68
CA LYS A 768 19.72 -29.86 27.20
C LYS A 768 21.14 -30.34 26.93
N ALA A 769 22.01 -29.50 26.36
CA ALA A 769 23.42 -29.84 26.16
C ALA A 769 24.17 -30.01 27.49
N GLU A 770 23.93 -29.14 28.48
CA GLU A 770 24.41 -29.29 29.86
C GLU A 770 23.93 -30.63 30.46
N GLN A 771 22.64 -30.94 30.37
CA GLN A 771 22.07 -32.19 30.86
C GLN A 771 22.67 -33.43 30.19
N GLU A 772 22.88 -33.40 28.86
CA GLU A 772 23.52 -34.51 28.14
C GLU A 772 25.00 -34.67 28.56
N GLN A 773 25.73 -33.58 28.79
CA GLN A 773 27.11 -33.64 29.30
C GLN A 773 27.17 -34.16 30.74
N GLU A 774 26.28 -33.70 31.62
CA GLU A 774 26.16 -34.20 33.00
C GLU A 774 25.78 -35.70 33.01
N THR A 775 24.89 -36.13 32.11
CA THR A 775 24.52 -37.55 31.96
C THR A 775 25.72 -38.40 31.52
N ARG A 776 26.48 -37.99 30.50
CA ARG A 776 27.70 -38.70 30.05
C ARG A 776 28.77 -38.76 31.15
N THR A 777 28.89 -37.68 31.93
CA THR A 777 29.83 -37.60 33.07
C THR A 777 29.39 -38.55 34.20
N LEU A 778 28.09 -38.61 34.49
CA LEU A 778 27.50 -39.52 35.46
C LEU A 778 27.67 -41.00 35.03
N GLU A 779 27.51 -41.30 33.73
CA GLU A 779 27.80 -42.64 33.19
C GLU A 779 29.27 -43.02 33.33
N SER A 780 30.21 -42.12 33.03
CA SER A 780 31.65 -42.37 33.23
C SER A 780 31.95 -42.66 34.70
N LYS A 781 31.54 -41.77 35.62
CA LYS A 781 31.74 -41.95 37.07
C LYS A 781 31.03 -43.19 37.61
N THR A 782 29.91 -43.62 37.03
CA THR A 782 29.23 -44.87 37.40
C THR A 782 29.99 -46.11 36.92
N ARG A 783 30.59 -46.07 35.71
CA ARG A 783 31.48 -47.14 35.20
C ARG A 783 32.77 -47.21 36.03
N GLU A 784 33.36 -46.06 36.36
CA GLU A 784 34.53 -45.94 37.24
C GLU A 784 34.24 -46.47 38.65
N HIS A 785 33.08 -46.15 39.23
CA HIS A 785 32.62 -46.70 40.50
C HIS A 785 32.41 -48.23 40.42
N GLY A 786 31.82 -48.75 39.34
CA GLY A 786 31.67 -50.19 39.12
C GLY A 786 33.01 -50.93 38.97
N ASN A 787 33.97 -50.36 38.26
CA ASN A 787 35.34 -50.87 38.11
C ASN A 787 36.11 -50.79 39.45
N SER A 788 35.91 -49.72 40.22
CA SER A 788 36.50 -49.55 41.56
C SER A 788 35.92 -50.55 42.56
N GLN A 789 34.60 -50.77 42.55
CA GLN A 789 33.92 -51.67 43.49
C GLN A 789 34.15 -53.16 43.16
N SER A 790 34.32 -53.51 41.88
CA SER A 790 34.79 -54.84 41.48
C SER A 790 36.28 -55.06 41.82
N SER A 791 37.10 -54.01 41.81
CA SER A 791 38.47 -54.04 42.34
C SER A 791 38.52 -54.11 43.88
N LEU A 792 37.55 -53.51 44.57
CA LEU A 792 37.44 -53.53 46.03
C LEU A 792 37.18 -54.95 46.56
N ASN A 793 36.51 -55.79 45.76
CA ASN A 793 36.30 -57.21 46.05
C ASN A 793 37.57 -58.09 45.86
N SER A 794 38.69 -57.56 45.37
CA SER A 794 39.91 -58.36 45.07
C SER A 794 41.18 -57.97 45.83
N LEU A 795 41.27 -56.77 46.42
CA LEU A 795 42.45 -56.30 47.16
C LEU A 795 42.08 -55.58 48.46
N GLN A 796 42.22 -56.27 49.59
CA GLN A 796 41.67 -55.85 50.89
C GLN A 796 42.46 -54.72 51.58
N ASP A 797 43.75 -54.54 51.26
CA ASP A 797 44.65 -53.58 51.93
C ASP A 797 44.72 -52.20 51.27
N ARG A 798 44.18 -52.03 50.05
CA ARG A 798 44.17 -50.73 49.33
C ARG A 798 42.96 -49.85 49.69
N LYS A 799 42.23 -50.27 50.72
CA LYS A 799 40.84 -49.92 51.00
C LYS A 799 40.63 -48.46 51.43
N GLU A 800 41.46 -47.92 52.32
CA GLU A 800 41.18 -46.63 52.97
C GLU A 800 41.33 -45.43 52.03
N ALA A 801 42.37 -45.42 51.18
CA ALA A 801 42.55 -44.38 50.17
C ALA A 801 41.45 -44.39 49.09
N LEU A 802 40.94 -45.59 48.74
CA LEU A 802 39.83 -45.74 47.79
C LEU A 802 38.47 -45.42 48.43
N ILE A 803 38.29 -45.62 49.74
CA ILE A 803 37.08 -45.16 50.45
C ILE A 803 36.94 -43.64 50.37
N ALA A 804 38.02 -42.88 50.62
CA ALA A 804 37.97 -41.41 50.51
C ALA A 804 37.56 -40.95 49.10
N GLN A 805 38.11 -41.58 48.05
CA GLN A 805 37.74 -41.29 46.65
C GLN A 805 36.30 -41.73 46.32
N LEU A 806 35.80 -42.84 46.89
CA LEU A 806 34.42 -43.28 46.73
C LEU A 806 33.43 -42.37 47.47
N GLU A 807 33.79 -41.83 48.63
CA GLU A 807 32.96 -40.86 49.37
C GLU A 807 32.88 -39.52 48.60
N GLU A 808 34.00 -39.05 48.04
CA GLU A 808 34.06 -37.88 47.17
C GLU A 808 33.20 -38.07 45.90
N LEU A 809 33.37 -39.19 45.18
CA LEU A 809 32.55 -39.51 43.99
C LEU A 809 31.06 -39.65 44.32
N ASN A 810 30.71 -40.21 45.48
CA ASN A 810 29.31 -40.33 45.89
C ASN A 810 28.70 -38.99 46.30
N ALA A 811 29.47 -38.08 46.91
CA ALA A 811 29.03 -36.71 47.17
C ALA A 811 28.78 -35.93 45.87
N GLU A 812 29.69 -36.04 44.89
CA GLU A 812 29.49 -35.47 43.55
C GLU A 812 28.28 -36.08 42.82
N MET A 813 28.12 -37.40 42.85
CA MET A 813 26.95 -38.07 42.26
C MET A 813 25.63 -37.67 42.93
N ALA A 814 25.62 -37.44 44.25
CA ALA A 814 24.45 -36.94 44.95
C ALA A 814 24.13 -35.49 44.53
N SER A 815 25.14 -34.62 44.45
CA SER A 815 25.00 -33.24 43.98
C SER A 815 24.47 -33.16 42.53
N LEU A 816 25.03 -33.96 41.62
CA LEU A 816 24.56 -34.04 40.23
C LEU A 816 23.12 -34.58 40.12
N LYS A 817 22.77 -35.63 40.89
CA LYS A 817 21.39 -36.16 40.93
C LYS A 817 20.40 -35.12 41.46
N GLN A 818 20.79 -34.31 42.45
CA GLN A 818 19.97 -33.20 42.95
C GLN A 818 19.80 -32.11 41.89
N SER A 819 20.89 -31.64 41.26
CA SER A 819 20.85 -30.65 40.17
C SER A 819 19.94 -31.08 39.01
N ILE A 820 20.04 -32.35 38.58
CA ILE A 820 19.18 -32.91 37.54
C ILE A 820 17.71 -32.99 37.99
N ALA A 821 17.45 -33.35 39.26
CA ALA A 821 16.10 -33.39 39.81
C ALA A 821 15.47 -31.98 39.92
N ASP A 822 16.25 -30.97 40.30
CA ASP A 822 15.80 -29.57 40.44
C ASP A 822 15.60 -28.90 39.07
N ARG A 823 16.42 -29.24 38.07
CA ARG A 823 16.29 -28.75 36.67
C ARG A 823 15.16 -29.41 35.88
N LYS A 824 14.84 -30.68 36.15
CA LYS A 824 13.80 -31.43 35.43
C LYS A 824 12.42 -30.73 35.39
N PRO A 825 11.82 -30.24 36.50
CA PRO A 825 10.53 -29.55 36.43
C PRO A 825 10.60 -28.24 35.63
N LEU A 826 11.73 -27.52 35.67
CA LEU A 826 11.93 -26.31 34.87
C LEU A 826 12.01 -26.62 33.36
N LEU A 827 12.56 -27.78 32.99
CA LEU A 827 12.56 -28.27 31.60
C LEU A 827 11.14 -28.66 31.16
N GLU A 828 10.39 -29.38 31.99
CA GLU A 828 9.00 -29.77 31.72
C GLU A 828 8.05 -28.55 31.63
N GLU A 829 8.29 -27.51 32.43
CA GLU A 829 7.58 -26.23 32.36
C GLU A 829 7.94 -25.45 31.08
N ALA A 830 9.23 -25.30 30.77
CA ALA A 830 9.68 -24.64 29.54
C ALA A 830 9.24 -25.37 28.25
N GLU A 831 9.19 -26.71 28.26
CA GLU A 831 8.60 -27.48 27.16
C GLU A 831 7.09 -27.23 27.03
N ARG A 832 6.37 -27.12 28.14
CA ARG A 832 4.93 -26.86 28.14
C ARG A 832 4.64 -25.45 27.61
N GLU A 833 5.35 -24.43 28.10
CA GLU A 833 5.27 -23.07 27.56
C GLU A 833 5.64 -23.02 26.08
N SER A 834 6.72 -23.69 25.66
CA SER A 834 7.16 -23.73 24.26
C SER A 834 6.10 -24.36 23.35
N LYS A 835 5.47 -25.46 23.78
CA LYS A 835 4.40 -26.15 23.03
C LYS A 835 3.12 -25.32 22.96
N ASP A 836 2.69 -24.67 24.06
CA ASP A 836 1.53 -23.78 24.05
C ASP A 836 1.78 -22.51 23.22
N LEU A 837 2.99 -21.94 23.26
CA LEU A 837 3.36 -20.79 22.44
C LEU A 837 3.43 -21.14 20.94
N GLN A 838 4.00 -22.30 20.58
CA GLN A 838 3.99 -22.79 19.19
C GLN A 838 2.56 -23.06 18.69
N LYS A 839 1.73 -23.70 19.52
CA LYS A 839 0.31 -23.94 19.19
C LYS A 839 -0.45 -22.62 19.01
N ARG A 840 -0.26 -21.67 19.91
CA ARG A 840 -0.91 -20.34 19.84
C ARG A 840 -0.39 -19.50 18.68
N TYR A 841 0.87 -19.65 18.29
CA TYR A 841 1.44 -19.08 17.06
C TYR A 841 0.77 -19.67 15.81
N LEU A 842 0.58 -21.00 15.75
CA LEU A 842 -0.11 -21.68 14.64
C LEU A 842 -1.60 -21.30 14.56
N GLU A 843 -2.28 -21.18 15.70
CA GLU A 843 -3.68 -20.71 15.75
C GLU A 843 -3.80 -19.24 15.28
N LEU A 844 -2.86 -18.38 15.67
CA LEU A 844 -2.81 -16.98 15.23
C LEU A 844 -2.44 -16.85 13.75
N SER A 845 -1.48 -17.63 13.24
CA SER A 845 -1.11 -17.60 11.82
C SER A 845 -2.23 -18.12 10.93
N ALA A 846 -2.98 -19.15 11.37
CA ALA A 846 -4.17 -19.62 10.70
C ALA A 846 -5.30 -18.57 10.68
N LYS A 847 -5.56 -17.88 11.81
CA LYS A 847 -6.53 -16.76 11.85
C LYS A 847 -6.15 -15.61 10.93
N VAL A 848 -4.87 -15.21 10.91
CA VAL A 848 -4.34 -14.17 10.04
C VAL A 848 -4.46 -14.57 8.56
N ALA A 849 -4.14 -15.82 8.21
CA ALA A 849 -4.34 -16.34 6.85
C ALA A 849 -5.82 -16.41 6.43
N ALA A 850 -6.73 -16.63 7.39
CA ALA A 850 -8.19 -16.62 7.17
C ALA A 850 -8.82 -15.21 7.21
N GLY A 851 -8.06 -14.15 7.53
CA GLY A 851 -8.58 -12.78 7.64
C GLY A 851 -9.49 -12.53 8.86
N ILE A 852 -9.43 -13.39 9.88
CA ILE A 852 -10.25 -13.30 11.11
C ILE A 852 -9.40 -12.65 12.21
N ASP A 853 -10.00 -11.75 13.00
CA ASP A 853 -9.27 -11.06 14.07
C ASP A 853 -8.95 -12.02 15.26
N PRO A 854 -7.83 -11.81 16.01
CA PRO A 854 -7.30 -12.74 17.01
C PRO A 854 -8.22 -13.14 18.18
#